data_AF-A0A8H5J423-F1
#
_entry.id   AF-A0A8H5J423-F1
#
_cell.length_a   1.000
_cell.length_b   1.000
_cell.length_c   1.000
_cell.angle_alpha   90.00
_cell.angle_beta   90.00
_cell.angle_gamma   90.00
#
_symmetry.space_group_name_H-M   'P 1'
#
loop_
_entity.id
_entity.type
_entity.pdbx_description
1 polymer ?
#
loop_
_entity_poly.entity_id
_entity_poly.type
_entity_poly.pdbx_seq_one_letter_code
_entity_poly.pdbx_strand_id
1 'polypeptide(L)'
;MSITAWTDEDVRASLVPQNEFPTCSYLRGTRLGRGACASVYKVLNVKTGGLFAGKSSPQAADHLREEAINLTRLNHPHIVKFIEHCEDMHNPAANVLVMELCAGGSLQDKIHDNSRGLNGQDTLQVMLQVGQAVAYLHGQGLFHSDIKPRNIMIRSWSPVDVVLGDCAEVMKVEQIDPHKRTYGTRSYWSPYMEKRGRNSGKSDDIWALGISLLGMMAQWPRCLLKQERLYPRKCYNHAHELHKRNPGDDRTQILLRLLEWDLHKRITAPELVKLTAERLEAGPNFVEELKSPEGFQPLVFCDCDSDEFIIGIRTLSRIIIPLHSSRSFSSSVSVMSNQTQKLKPAARVQGQKKDVWSMINEAAASSPIQPIVNLGQGFFGYNPPDFILNAAKEALDRVECNQYAPAKGRPRLRKALADAYSPLWSRQLDPDTDIIVTTGANEGMLSAFMGFIEPGDEVIVFEPFFDQYISNIQMPGGKVVYVPLHPPETGATKNSSAADWTIDFDELEKAFTPRTKMIVINTPHNPVGKVFHKDELQKIADLAVKHQTIILSDEVYDRLFYVPFTRIANLSPEVEKLTLTVGSAGKNFYATGWRVGWLIGPPELIQHVTAAHTRICFSTPAPFQEAAAIGFEQADKNGFWDETIKEMKAKVDRLNEVFEELNLPVTYPEGGYFLLVNMAKVKLPEDYPFPPHVASRPRDFKLAWFLIQEIGVAAIPPTEFYTPNNAHLAEDYIRFAVCKNDDILEQAKERLRGLKKYIQE
;
A
#
# COMPACT_ATOMS: atom_id res chain seq x y z
N MET A 1 2.04 10.49 -13.79
CA MET A 1 2.56 11.80 -14.27
C MET A 1 3.24 11.57 -15.61
N SER A 2 3.13 12.50 -16.55
CA SER A 2 3.77 12.33 -17.87
C SER A 2 5.27 12.58 -17.76
N ILE A 3 6.07 11.52 -17.69
CA ILE A 3 7.54 11.62 -17.67
C ILE A 3 8.10 12.33 -18.93
N THR A 4 7.34 12.36 -20.02
CA THR A 4 7.70 12.95 -21.31
C THR A 4 7.53 14.48 -21.41
N ALA A 5 6.97 15.15 -20.40
CA ALA A 5 6.72 16.60 -20.43
C ALA A 5 7.29 17.28 -19.19
N TRP A 6 7.95 18.43 -19.30
CA TRP A 6 8.42 19.18 -18.12
C TRP A 6 7.22 19.70 -17.33
N THR A 7 7.06 19.25 -16.08
CA THR A 7 5.85 19.49 -15.27
C THR A 7 6.06 20.62 -14.25
N ASP A 8 4.97 21.10 -13.64
CA ASP A 8 5.06 22.05 -12.52
C ASP A 8 5.82 21.47 -11.31
N GLU A 9 5.81 20.16 -11.14
CA GLU A 9 6.63 19.49 -10.12
C GLU A 9 8.12 19.56 -10.48
N ASP A 10 8.47 19.40 -11.75
CA ASP A 10 9.85 19.60 -12.23
C ASP A 10 10.30 21.06 -12.05
N VAL A 11 9.39 22.02 -12.28
CA VAL A 11 9.63 23.45 -12.00
C VAL A 11 9.91 23.64 -10.51
N ARG A 12 9.04 23.15 -9.61
CA ARG A 12 9.25 23.25 -8.16
C ARG A 12 10.57 22.59 -7.73
N ALA A 13 10.86 21.40 -8.26
CA ALA A 13 12.09 20.66 -7.96
C ALA A 13 13.35 21.40 -8.44
N SER A 14 13.25 22.20 -9.51
CA SER A 14 14.34 23.02 -10.03
C SER A 14 14.62 24.28 -9.21
N LEU A 15 13.65 24.74 -8.41
CA LEU A 15 13.79 25.90 -7.52
C LEU A 15 14.49 25.54 -6.19
N VAL A 16 14.66 24.25 -5.88
CA VAL A 16 15.36 23.78 -4.67
C VAL A 16 16.87 23.77 -4.95
N PRO A 17 17.68 24.62 -4.30
CA PRO A 17 19.12 24.62 -4.51
C PRO A 17 19.73 23.30 -4.01
N GLN A 18 20.58 22.68 -4.82
CA GLN A 18 21.38 21.53 -4.40
C GLN A 18 22.85 21.78 -4.75
N ASN A 19 23.70 21.84 -3.73
CA ASN A 19 25.15 22.02 -3.87
C ASN A 19 25.82 20.88 -4.65
N GLU A 20 25.11 19.79 -4.92
CA GLU A 20 25.60 18.57 -5.56
C GLU A 20 25.20 18.46 -7.04
N PHE A 21 24.46 19.44 -7.59
CA PHE A 21 24.14 19.48 -9.02
C PHE A 21 24.97 20.58 -9.70
N PRO A 22 25.72 20.28 -10.78
CA PRO A 22 26.65 21.24 -11.37
C PRO A 22 25.90 22.42 -12.00
N THR A 23 26.53 23.59 -11.97
CA THR A 23 26.07 24.76 -12.72
C THR A 23 26.30 24.49 -14.21
N CYS A 24 25.27 24.00 -14.91
CA CYS A 24 25.34 23.61 -16.32
C CYS A 24 24.09 24.06 -17.09
N SER A 25 23.99 23.74 -18.38
CA SER A 25 22.83 24.10 -19.21
C SER A 25 21.57 23.26 -18.90
N TYR A 26 21.50 22.63 -17.73
CA TYR A 26 20.40 21.75 -17.33
C TYR A 26 19.75 22.22 -16.03
N LEU A 27 18.42 22.26 -16.01
CA LEU A 27 17.64 22.35 -14.79
C LEU A 27 17.35 20.95 -14.27
N ARG A 28 17.55 20.74 -12.97
CA ARG A 28 17.21 19.49 -12.29
C ARG A 28 15.73 19.49 -11.90
N GLY A 29 14.96 18.58 -12.46
CA GLY A 29 13.55 18.35 -12.15
C GLY A 29 13.37 17.30 -11.06
N THR A 30 12.27 16.56 -11.16
CA THR A 30 11.92 15.49 -10.24
C THR A 30 12.93 14.33 -10.28
N ARG A 31 13.02 13.58 -9.17
CA ARG A 31 13.86 12.38 -9.10
C ARG A 31 13.14 11.21 -9.76
N LEU A 32 13.76 10.62 -10.78
CA LEU A 32 13.27 9.46 -11.51
C LEU A 32 13.61 8.14 -10.80
N GLY A 33 14.72 8.10 -10.07
CA GLY A 33 15.14 6.91 -9.33
C GLY A 33 16.31 7.17 -8.39
N ARG A 34 16.53 6.26 -7.44
CA ARG A 34 17.67 6.28 -6.51
C ARG A 34 18.27 4.88 -6.42
N GLY A 35 19.57 4.76 -6.69
CA GLY A 35 20.38 3.58 -6.43
C GLY A 35 21.20 3.73 -5.15
N ALA A 36 22.07 2.74 -4.88
CA ALA A 36 22.93 2.72 -3.68
C ALA A 36 23.86 3.94 -3.59
N CYS A 37 24.46 4.34 -4.72
CA CYS A 37 25.46 5.41 -4.77
C CYS A 37 25.08 6.63 -5.63
N ALA A 38 24.00 6.54 -6.43
CA ALA A 38 23.62 7.59 -7.37
C ALA A 38 22.10 7.83 -7.39
N SER A 39 21.71 9.05 -7.74
CA SER A 39 20.30 9.40 -8.01
C SER A 39 20.14 9.84 -9.46
N VAL A 40 19.03 9.45 -10.07
CA VAL A 40 18.68 9.85 -11.44
C VAL A 40 17.53 10.84 -11.37
N TYR A 41 17.69 11.96 -12.05
CA TYR A 41 16.73 13.05 -12.13
C TYR A 41 16.27 13.24 -13.56
N LYS A 42 15.08 13.80 -13.72
CA LYS A 42 14.68 14.38 -14.99
C LYS A 42 15.40 15.71 -15.14
N VAL A 43 15.97 15.97 -16.29
CA VAL A 43 16.70 17.23 -16.53
C VAL A 43 16.23 17.89 -17.82
N LEU A 44 16.10 19.21 -17.78
CA LEU A 44 15.70 20.04 -18.92
C LEU A 44 16.90 20.83 -19.41
N ASN A 45 17.27 20.65 -20.68
CA ASN A 45 18.26 21.51 -21.31
C ASN A 45 17.66 22.89 -21.58
N VAL A 46 18.15 23.92 -20.91
CA VAL A 46 17.58 25.29 -21.00
C VAL A 46 17.77 25.95 -22.36
N LYS A 47 18.71 25.46 -23.18
CA LYS A 47 18.99 26.02 -24.51
C LYS A 47 18.12 25.39 -25.59
N THR A 48 17.91 24.07 -25.51
CA THR A 48 17.20 23.32 -26.56
C THR A 48 15.76 22.98 -26.19
N GLY A 49 15.38 23.07 -24.91
CA GLY A 49 14.10 22.60 -24.39
C GLY A 49 14.01 21.07 -24.31
N GLY A 50 15.09 20.34 -24.60
CA GLY A 50 15.11 18.88 -24.59
C GLY A 50 15.05 18.29 -23.18
N LEU A 51 14.35 17.17 -23.03
CA LEU A 51 14.24 16.41 -21.79
C LEU A 51 15.13 15.18 -21.79
N PHE A 52 15.83 14.98 -20.69
CA PHE A 52 16.85 13.95 -20.53
C PHE A 52 16.80 13.34 -19.13
N ALA A 53 17.55 12.25 -18.93
CA ALA A 53 17.85 11.69 -17.62
C ALA A 53 19.24 12.16 -17.17
N GLY A 54 19.33 12.77 -15.99
CA GLY A 54 20.59 13.19 -15.36
C GLY A 54 20.92 12.33 -14.16
N LYS A 55 21.95 11.51 -14.23
CA LYS A 55 22.48 10.71 -13.11
C LYS A 55 23.52 11.54 -12.36
N SER A 56 23.38 11.67 -11.05
CA SER A 56 24.31 12.39 -10.17
C SER A 56 24.76 11.47 -9.03
N SER A 57 26.06 11.52 -8.71
CA SER A 57 26.72 10.65 -7.74
C SER A 57 27.72 11.45 -6.90
N PRO A 58 27.26 12.18 -5.87
CA PRO A 58 28.10 13.12 -5.12
C PRO A 58 29.23 12.42 -4.36
N GLN A 59 28.96 11.19 -3.89
CA GLN A 59 29.89 10.39 -3.07
C GLN A 59 30.80 9.47 -3.92
N ALA A 60 30.56 9.40 -5.23
CA ALA A 60 31.32 8.57 -6.15
C ALA A 60 31.42 9.23 -7.54
N ALA A 61 32.00 10.44 -7.56
CA ALA A 61 32.21 11.22 -8.78
C ALA A 61 33.09 10.48 -9.80
N ASP A 62 34.11 9.76 -9.33
CA ASP A 62 35.03 9.00 -10.19
C ASP A 62 34.30 7.89 -10.97
N HIS A 63 33.40 7.15 -10.31
CA HIS A 63 32.59 6.12 -10.98
C HIS A 63 31.70 6.73 -12.07
N LEU A 64 31.16 7.93 -11.86
CA LEU A 64 30.32 8.60 -12.85
C LEU A 64 31.14 9.08 -14.07
N ARG A 65 32.39 9.53 -13.85
CA ARG A 65 33.33 9.84 -14.95
C ARG A 65 33.69 8.59 -15.76
N GLU A 66 33.94 7.47 -15.08
CA GLU A 66 34.22 6.19 -15.75
C GLU A 66 33.03 5.75 -16.61
N GLU A 67 31.80 5.85 -16.08
CA GLU A 67 30.57 5.57 -16.83
C GLU A 67 30.44 6.48 -18.06
N ALA A 68 30.70 7.78 -17.91
CA ALA A 68 30.67 8.73 -19.03
C ALA A 68 31.70 8.37 -20.12
N ILE A 69 32.93 8.01 -19.73
CA ILE A 69 34.00 7.58 -20.65
C ILE A 69 33.60 6.31 -21.40
N ASN A 70 33.01 5.34 -20.70
CA ASN A 70 32.51 4.12 -21.29
C ASN A 70 31.41 4.43 -22.31
N LEU A 71 30.37 5.14 -21.90
CA LEU A 71 29.23 5.47 -22.76
C LEU A 71 29.62 6.31 -23.99
N THR A 72 30.61 7.20 -23.89
CA THR A 72 31.12 7.98 -25.04
C THR A 72 31.66 7.08 -26.17
N ARG A 73 32.12 5.87 -25.84
CA ARG A 73 32.71 4.91 -26.79
C ARG A 73 31.69 3.89 -27.31
N LEU A 74 30.46 3.90 -26.79
CA LEU A 74 29.42 2.94 -27.15
C LEU A 74 28.40 3.62 -28.08
N ASN A 75 28.15 2.99 -29.23
CA ASN A 75 27.13 3.45 -30.16
C ASN A 75 26.38 2.23 -30.70
N HIS A 76 25.22 1.95 -30.12
CA HIS A 76 24.38 0.83 -30.50
C HIS A 76 22.90 1.20 -30.23
N PRO A 77 21.94 0.81 -31.11
CA PRO A 77 20.53 1.18 -30.95
C PRO A 77 19.93 0.74 -29.62
N HIS A 78 20.42 -0.36 -29.05
CA HIS A 78 19.93 -0.95 -27.78
C HIS A 78 20.84 -0.67 -26.57
N ILE A 79 21.69 0.36 -26.62
CA ILE A 79 22.43 0.88 -25.46
C ILE A 79 21.96 2.31 -25.21
N VAL A 80 21.81 2.68 -23.94
CA VAL A 80 21.36 4.02 -23.55
C VAL A 80 22.27 5.09 -24.17
N LYS A 81 21.66 6.07 -24.82
CA LYS A 81 22.37 7.12 -25.54
C LYS A 81 22.98 8.12 -24.56
N PHE A 82 24.30 8.27 -24.63
CA PHE A 82 25.05 9.36 -24.00
C PHE A 82 24.72 10.70 -24.65
N ILE A 83 24.52 11.74 -23.84
CA ILE A 83 24.34 13.11 -24.31
C ILE A 83 25.58 13.92 -23.97
N GLU A 84 25.88 14.06 -22.68
CA GLU A 84 27.08 14.75 -22.18
C GLU A 84 27.31 14.44 -20.70
N HIS A 85 28.46 14.83 -20.17
CA HIS A 85 28.77 14.80 -18.75
C HIS A 85 29.19 16.21 -18.32
N CYS A 86 28.49 16.79 -17.35
CA CYS A 86 28.79 18.10 -16.79
C CYS A 86 29.36 17.94 -15.39
N GLU A 87 30.42 18.68 -15.09
CA GLU A 87 31.09 18.67 -13.80
C GLU A 87 31.55 20.08 -13.45
N ASP A 88 31.38 20.49 -12.20
CA ASP A 88 31.87 21.78 -11.71
C ASP A 88 33.37 21.69 -11.37
N MET A 89 34.19 22.53 -12.00
CA MET A 89 35.65 22.54 -11.79
C MET A 89 36.05 22.87 -10.34
N HIS A 90 35.22 23.61 -9.61
CA HIS A 90 35.49 24.04 -8.24
C HIS A 90 34.77 23.17 -7.20
N ASN A 91 33.85 22.32 -7.65
CA ASN A 91 33.16 21.34 -6.81
C ASN A 91 32.94 20.01 -7.57
N PRO A 92 33.94 19.11 -7.63
CA PRO A 92 33.83 17.84 -8.36
C PRO A 92 32.70 16.91 -7.88
N ALA A 93 32.21 17.09 -6.65
CA ALA A 93 31.03 16.38 -6.15
C ALA A 93 29.73 16.83 -6.84
N ALA A 94 29.73 18.03 -7.43
CA ALA A 94 28.69 18.50 -8.31
C ALA A 94 28.95 18.02 -9.74
N ASN A 95 28.37 16.87 -10.09
CA ASN A 95 28.46 16.26 -11.40
C ASN A 95 27.10 15.68 -11.84
N VAL A 96 26.89 15.65 -13.15
CA VAL A 96 25.74 15.01 -13.77
C VAL A 96 26.10 14.37 -15.10
N LEU A 97 25.77 13.09 -15.25
CA LEU A 97 25.82 12.34 -16.49
C LEU A 97 24.44 12.41 -17.15
N VAL A 98 24.37 13.05 -18.31
CA VAL A 98 23.14 13.25 -19.07
C VAL A 98 23.01 12.19 -20.16
N MET A 99 21.87 11.50 -20.15
CA MET A 99 21.53 10.41 -21.05
C MET A 99 20.11 10.61 -21.62
N GLU A 100 19.74 9.86 -22.64
CA GLU A 100 18.35 9.86 -23.12
C GLU A 100 17.36 9.50 -22.01
N LEU A 101 16.17 10.13 -22.07
CA LEU A 101 15.09 9.84 -21.14
C LEU A 101 14.25 8.66 -21.65
N CYS A 102 14.30 7.54 -20.94
CA CYS A 102 13.47 6.37 -21.22
C CYS A 102 12.15 6.47 -20.46
N ALA A 103 11.08 6.84 -21.16
CA ALA A 103 9.79 7.15 -20.55
C ALA A 103 9.03 5.94 -19.98
N GLY A 104 9.34 4.72 -20.44
CA GLY A 104 8.69 3.51 -19.96
C GLY A 104 9.19 2.98 -18.62
N GLY A 105 10.13 3.68 -17.96
CA GLY A 105 10.76 3.23 -16.72
C GLY A 105 11.75 2.09 -16.95
N SER A 106 11.97 1.26 -15.93
CA SER A 106 12.83 0.08 -16.03
C SER A 106 12.00 -1.20 -16.31
N LEU A 107 12.65 -2.22 -16.86
CA LEU A 107 12.05 -3.54 -17.01
C LEU A 107 11.68 -4.16 -15.65
N GLN A 108 12.37 -3.80 -14.57
CA GLN A 108 12.00 -4.23 -13.21
C GLN A 108 10.60 -3.74 -12.83
N ASP A 109 10.28 -2.48 -13.12
CA ASP A 109 8.96 -1.90 -12.85
C ASP A 109 7.89 -2.66 -13.64
N LYS A 110 8.18 -2.94 -14.92
CA LYS A 110 7.28 -3.72 -15.79
C LYS A 110 7.05 -5.14 -15.28
N ILE A 111 8.08 -5.81 -14.76
CA ILE A 111 7.96 -7.14 -14.15
C ILE A 111 7.10 -7.08 -12.88
N HIS A 112 7.30 -6.06 -12.03
CA HIS A 112 6.52 -5.89 -10.81
C HIS A 112 5.03 -5.67 -11.07
N ASP A 113 4.69 -4.91 -12.11
CA ASP A 113 3.31 -4.68 -12.53
C ASP A 113 2.63 -5.94 -13.12
N ASN A 114 3.40 -6.98 -13.46
CA ASN A 114 2.91 -8.19 -14.13
C ASN A 114 3.16 -9.45 -13.30
N SER A 115 2.36 -9.64 -12.24
CA SER A 115 2.49 -10.75 -11.28
C SER A 115 2.45 -12.17 -11.87
N ARG A 116 1.95 -12.34 -13.11
CA ARG A 116 1.91 -13.63 -13.84
C ARG A 116 3.02 -13.79 -14.88
N GLY A 117 3.94 -12.84 -14.95
CA GLY A 117 4.96 -12.77 -16.00
C GLY A 117 4.48 -11.99 -17.22
N LEU A 118 5.44 -11.56 -18.02
CA LEU A 118 5.23 -10.84 -19.26
C LEU A 118 4.74 -11.78 -20.37
N ASN A 119 4.10 -11.20 -21.38
CA ASN A 119 3.73 -11.92 -22.59
C ASN A 119 4.97 -12.58 -23.22
N GLY A 120 4.81 -13.79 -23.78
CA GLY A 120 5.93 -14.54 -24.33
C GLY A 120 6.62 -13.83 -25.50
N GLN A 121 5.85 -13.17 -26.36
CA GLN A 121 6.36 -12.43 -27.50
C GLN A 121 7.15 -11.20 -27.04
N ASP A 122 6.60 -10.41 -26.10
CA ASP A 122 7.30 -9.27 -25.52
C ASP A 122 8.59 -9.70 -24.82
N THR A 123 8.55 -10.83 -24.10
CA THR A 123 9.73 -11.42 -23.43
C THR A 123 10.84 -11.72 -24.44
N LEU A 124 10.52 -12.36 -25.56
CA LEU A 124 11.52 -12.65 -26.59
C LEU A 124 12.02 -11.39 -27.31
N GLN A 125 11.17 -10.38 -27.49
CA GLN A 125 11.59 -9.08 -28.05
C GLN A 125 12.61 -8.38 -27.13
N VAL A 126 12.36 -8.35 -25.82
CA VAL A 126 13.33 -7.83 -24.83
C VAL A 126 14.63 -8.63 -24.90
N MET A 127 14.56 -9.97 -24.91
CA MET A 127 15.76 -10.83 -24.99
C MET A 127 16.57 -10.60 -26.27
N LEU A 128 15.91 -10.38 -27.41
CA LEU A 128 16.58 -10.09 -28.68
C LEU A 128 17.34 -8.77 -28.61
N GLN A 129 16.67 -7.70 -28.19
CA GLN A 129 17.24 -6.34 -28.17
C GLN A 129 18.38 -6.21 -27.16
N VAL A 130 18.20 -6.72 -25.94
CA VAL A 130 19.27 -6.76 -24.93
C VAL A 130 20.39 -7.71 -25.38
N GLY A 131 20.06 -8.85 -25.99
CA GLY A 131 21.04 -9.76 -26.56
C GLY A 131 21.93 -9.10 -27.63
N GLN A 132 21.36 -8.25 -28.49
CA GLN A 132 22.10 -7.47 -29.49
C GLN A 132 23.06 -6.47 -28.84
N ALA A 133 22.61 -5.75 -27.80
CA ALA A 133 23.46 -4.85 -27.04
C ALA A 133 24.64 -5.58 -26.38
N VAL A 134 24.38 -6.73 -25.75
CA VAL A 134 25.41 -7.55 -25.11
C VAL A 134 26.37 -8.14 -26.16
N ALA A 135 25.87 -8.59 -27.31
CA ALA A 135 26.71 -9.06 -28.41
C ALA A 135 27.64 -7.97 -28.94
N TYR A 136 27.16 -6.73 -29.05
CA TYR A 136 27.96 -5.57 -29.41
C TYR A 136 29.08 -5.29 -28.39
N LEU A 137 28.79 -5.30 -27.10
CA LEU A 137 29.80 -5.14 -26.04
C LEU A 137 30.84 -6.27 -26.12
N HIS A 138 30.38 -7.52 -26.22
CA HIS A 138 31.24 -8.70 -26.28
C HIS A 138 32.14 -8.68 -27.52
N GLY A 139 31.66 -8.19 -28.66
CA GLY A 139 32.42 -8.01 -29.89
C GLY A 139 33.61 -7.05 -29.74
N GLN A 140 33.52 -6.09 -28.83
CA GLN A 140 34.59 -5.15 -28.50
C GLN A 140 35.51 -5.64 -27.36
N GLY A 141 35.30 -6.86 -26.88
CA GLY A 141 36.03 -7.40 -25.73
C GLY A 141 35.57 -6.85 -24.37
N LEU A 142 34.42 -6.16 -24.33
CA LEU A 142 33.80 -5.64 -23.11
C LEU A 142 32.74 -6.62 -22.59
N PHE A 143 32.44 -6.55 -21.31
CA PHE A 143 31.26 -7.18 -20.69
C PHE A 143 30.65 -6.19 -19.69
N HIS A 144 29.34 -6.30 -19.46
CA HIS A 144 28.56 -5.30 -18.71
C HIS A 144 28.67 -5.46 -17.20
N SER A 145 28.77 -6.70 -16.72
CA SER A 145 28.97 -7.09 -15.32
C SER A 145 27.83 -6.83 -14.31
N ASP A 146 26.89 -5.91 -14.58
CA ASP A 146 25.67 -5.70 -13.76
C ASP A 146 24.35 -5.72 -14.55
N ILE A 147 24.15 -6.75 -15.38
CA ILE A 147 22.88 -6.93 -16.12
C ILE A 147 21.78 -7.39 -15.15
N LYS A 148 20.70 -6.61 -15.08
CA LYS A 148 19.48 -6.92 -14.31
C LYS A 148 18.31 -6.10 -14.88
N PRO A 149 17.04 -6.47 -14.63
CA PRO A 149 15.90 -5.75 -15.17
C PRO A 149 15.84 -4.26 -14.81
N ARG A 150 16.39 -3.86 -13.66
CA ARG A 150 16.49 -2.45 -13.26
C ARG A 150 17.36 -1.62 -14.21
N ASN A 151 18.38 -2.24 -14.80
CA ASN A 151 19.34 -1.61 -15.71
C ASN A 151 18.93 -1.77 -17.18
N ILE A 152 17.74 -2.33 -17.45
CA ILE A 152 17.15 -2.40 -18.79
C ILE A 152 16.03 -1.35 -18.83
N MET A 153 16.21 -0.30 -19.61
CA MET A 153 15.30 0.85 -19.66
C MET A 153 14.35 0.72 -20.85
N ILE A 154 13.09 1.14 -20.67
CA ILE A 154 12.04 1.03 -21.68
C ILE A 154 11.85 2.39 -22.37
N ARG A 155 12.09 2.46 -23.68
CA ARG A 155 11.71 3.62 -24.50
C ARG A 155 10.23 3.57 -24.87
N SER A 156 9.79 2.40 -25.34
CA SER A 156 8.39 2.09 -25.67
C SER A 156 8.08 0.63 -25.33
N TRP A 157 6.82 0.33 -25.00
CA TRP A 157 6.36 -1.05 -24.81
C TRP A 157 5.45 -1.54 -25.93
N SER A 158 4.96 -0.64 -26.79
CA SER A 158 4.12 -1.00 -27.93
C SER A 158 4.49 -0.13 -29.15
N PRO A 159 5.38 -0.61 -30.04
CA PRO A 159 6.13 -1.88 -29.94
C PRO A 159 7.19 -1.86 -28.82
N VAL A 160 7.65 -3.04 -28.39
CA VAL A 160 8.74 -3.18 -27.40
C VAL A 160 10.01 -2.56 -27.97
N ASP A 161 10.56 -1.56 -27.25
CA ASP A 161 11.84 -0.90 -27.52
C ASP A 161 12.54 -0.66 -26.18
N VAL A 162 13.61 -1.42 -25.94
CA VAL A 162 14.40 -1.39 -24.72
C VAL A 162 15.87 -1.12 -25.01
N VAL A 163 16.53 -0.52 -24.03
CA VAL A 163 17.97 -0.27 -24.04
C VAL A 163 18.62 -0.76 -22.76
N LEU A 164 19.87 -1.20 -22.87
CA LEU A 164 20.72 -1.50 -21.73
C LEU A 164 21.35 -0.19 -21.20
N GLY A 165 21.20 0.07 -19.91
CA GLY A 165 21.75 1.23 -19.21
C GLY A 165 22.64 0.85 -18.02
N ASP A 166 23.14 1.85 -17.30
CA ASP A 166 24.08 1.71 -16.17
C ASP A 166 25.40 1.02 -16.55
N CYS A 167 26.19 1.71 -17.37
CA CYS A 167 27.44 1.19 -17.94
C CYS A 167 28.69 1.48 -17.07
N ALA A 168 28.48 1.79 -15.79
CA ALA A 168 29.58 2.12 -14.87
C ALA A 168 30.57 0.95 -14.71
N GLU A 169 30.06 -0.27 -14.66
CA GLU A 169 30.85 -1.48 -14.46
C GLU A 169 31.19 -2.21 -15.78
N VAL A 170 31.03 -1.53 -16.93
CA VAL A 170 31.44 -2.05 -18.24
C VAL A 170 32.96 -2.03 -18.31
N MET A 171 33.56 -3.20 -18.51
CA MET A 171 35.01 -3.35 -18.44
C MET A 171 35.53 -4.48 -19.33
N LYS A 172 36.86 -4.50 -19.54
CA LYS A 172 37.59 -5.63 -20.12
C LYS A 172 38.05 -6.59 -19.03
N VAL A 173 38.34 -7.84 -19.42
CA VAL A 173 38.75 -8.88 -18.46
C VAL A 173 40.08 -8.52 -17.79
N GLU A 174 40.98 -7.85 -18.51
CA GLU A 174 42.28 -7.42 -18.01
C GLU A 174 42.18 -6.27 -16.98
N GLN A 175 41.01 -5.62 -16.91
CA GLN A 175 40.74 -4.52 -15.97
C GLN A 175 40.12 -5.01 -14.65
N ILE A 176 39.84 -6.32 -14.52
CA ILE A 176 39.33 -6.88 -13.26
C ILE A 176 40.41 -6.71 -12.19
N ASP A 177 40.14 -5.85 -11.21
CA ASP A 177 41.05 -5.59 -10.10
C ASP A 177 41.27 -6.89 -9.29
N PRO A 178 42.52 -7.39 -9.17
CA PRO A 178 42.82 -8.59 -8.38
C PRO A 178 42.53 -8.41 -6.87
N HIS A 179 42.35 -7.17 -6.39
CA HIS A 179 42.05 -6.83 -5.00
C HIS A 179 40.57 -6.50 -4.75
N LYS A 180 39.76 -6.22 -5.78
CA LYS A 180 38.31 -5.95 -5.66
C LYS A 180 37.52 -7.26 -5.84
N ARG A 181 36.59 -7.52 -4.90
CA ARG A 181 36.14 -8.88 -4.57
C ARG A 181 35.07 -9.52 -5.46
N THR A 182 34.43 -8.82 -6.41
CA THR A 182 33.49 -9.27 -7.47
C THR A 182 32.59 -8.09 -7.84
N TYR A 183 32.35 -7.85 -9.13
CA TYR A 183 31.47 -6.79 -9.62
C TYR A 183 30.06 -7.30 -9.92
N GLY A 184 29.06 -6.43 -9.76
CA GLY A 184 27.65 -6.70 -10.07
C GLY A 184 26.82 -7.20 -8.89
N THR A 185 25.50 -7.25 -9.08
CA THR A 185 24.50 -7.57 -8.06
C THR A 185 24.50 -9.05 -7.72
N ARG A 186 24.63 -9.39 -6.43
CA ARG A 186 24.84 -10.76 -5.96
C ARG A 186 23.75 -11.76 -6.37
N SER A 187 22.49 -11.34 -6.40
CA SER A 187 21.37 -12.18 -6.84
C SER A 187 21.44 -12.59 -8.32
N TYR A 188 22.31 -11.94 -9.12
CA TYR A 188 22.52 -12.22 -10.53
C TYR A 188 23.88 -12.90 -10.80
N TRP A 189 24.66 -13.22 -9.75
CA TRP A 189 25.98 -13.83 -9.91
C TRP A 189 25.91 -15.23 -10.53
N SER A 190 26.90 -15.51 -11.38
CA SER A 190 27.08 -16.84 -11.98
C SER A 190 27.64 -17.83 -10.96
N PRO A 191 27.53 -19.16 -11.22
CA PRO A 191 28.16 -20.17 -10.37
C PRO A 191 29.69 -19.98 -10.26
N TYR A 192 30.31 -19.41 -11.29
CA TYR A 192 31.74 -19.09 -11.27
C TYR A 192 32.04 -17.95 -10.30
N MET A 193 31.29 -16.85 -10.40
CA MET A 193 31.44 -15.69 -9.51
C MET A 193 31.28 -16.07 -8.05
N GLU A 194 30.20 -16.79 -7.71
CA GLU A 194 29.94 -17.22 -6.33
C GLU A 194 31.03 -18.18 -5.82
N LYS A 195 31.55 -19.07 -6.67
CA LYS A 195 32.60 -20.03 -6.27
C LYS A 195 33.99 -19.40 -6.15
N ARG A 196 34.33 -18.46 -7.04
CA ARG A 196 35.68 -17.93 -7.20
C ARG A 196 35.86 -16.54 -6.59
N GLY A 197 34.78 -15.86 -6.25
CA GLY A 197 34.83 -14.47 -5.77
C GLY A 197 35.46 -13.54 -6.79
N ARG A 198 35.19 -13.75 -8.09
CA ARG A 198 35.59 -12.85 -9.20
C ARG A 198 34.79 -13.15 -10.47
N ASN A 199 34.66 -12.15 -11.34
CA ASN A 199 34.03 -12.29 -12.66
C ASN A 199 34.88 -13.18 -13.59
N SER A 200 34.22 -14.01 -14.40
CA SER A 200 34.76 -14.73 -15.56
C SER A 200 34.70 -13.91 -16.86
N GLY A 201 33.91 -12.84 -16.89
CA GLY A 201 33.75 -11.94 -18.02
C GLY A 201 32.44 -12.17 -18.77
N LYS A 202 32.50 -12.26 -20.10
CA LYS A 202 31.33 -12.35 -21.01
C LYS A 202 30.29 -13.40 -20.61
N SER A 203 30.73 -14.55 -20.09
CA SER A 203 29.82 -15.62 -19.69
C SER A 203 28.93 -15.24 -18.50
N ASP A 204 29.36 -14.33 -17.64
CA ASP A 204 28.56 -13.87 -16.49
C ASP A 204 27.36 -13.03 -16.92
N ASP A 205 27.53 -12.16 -17.92
CA ASP A 205 26.43 -11.39 -18.53
C ASP A 205 25.31 -12.31 -19.04
N ILE A 206 25.69 -13.42 -19.69
CA ILE A 206 24.73 -14.40 -20.21
C ILE A 206 23.95 -15.07 -19.08
N TRP A 207 24.63 -15.38 -17.97
CA TRP A 207 23.97 -15.94 -16.81
C TRP A 207 22.96 -14.96 -16.21
N ALA A 208 23.36 -13.70 -16.04
CA ALA A 208 22.52 -12.63 -15.52
C ALA A 208 21.29 -12.36 -16.42
N LEU A 209 21.43 -12.49 -17.74
CA LEU A 209 20.29 -12.50 -18.67
C LEU A 209 19.33 -13.67 -18.41
N GLY A 210 19.85 -14.86 -18.09
CA GLY A 210 19.02 -16.01 -17.68
C GLY A 210 18.22 -15.75 -16.41
N ILE A 211 18.81 -15.10 -15.42
CA ILE A 211 18.11 -14.69 -14.19
C ILE A 211 17.06 -13.60 -14.50
N SER A 212 17.36 -12.68 -15.42
CA SER A 212 16.40 -11.66 -15.86
C SER A 212 15.21 -12.28 -16.62
N LEU A 213 15.46 -13.30 -17.45
CA LEU A 213 14.42 -14.07 -18.13
C LEU A 213 13.50 -14.80 -17.14
N LEU A 214 14.05 -15.40 -16.08
CA LEU A 214 13.24 -15.94 -14.98
C LEU A 214 12.31 -14.86 -14.38
N GLY A 215 12.80 -13.64 -14.20
CA GLY A 215 12.01 -12.51 -13.73
C GLY A 215 10.86 -12.15 -14.66
N MET A 216 11.15 -12.02 -15.96
CA MET A 216 10.13 -11.75 -16.99
C MET A 216 9.07 -12.84 -17.07
N MET A 217 9.44 -14.09 -16.81
CA MET A 217 8.49 -15.21 -16.77
C MET A 217 7.73 -15.30 -15.43
N ALA A 218 8.03 -14.41 -14.48
CA ALA A 218 7.65 -14.51 -13.07
C ALA A 218 7.95 -15.93 -12.55
N GLN A 219 9.20 -16.39 -12.61
CA GLN A 219 9.66 -17.73 -12.21
C GLN A 219 10.91 -17.68 -11.31
N TRP A 220 11.12 -16.59 -10.57
CA TRP A 220 12.25 -16.53 -9.64
C TRP A 220 12.14 -17.58 -8.52
N PRO A 221 13.16 -18.43 -8.30
CA PRO A 221 13.12 -19.40 -7.20
C PRO A 221 13.19 -18.68 -5.85
N ARG A 222 12.46 -19.19 -4.86
CA ARG A 222 12.57 -18.72 -3.48
C ARG A 222 13.95 -19.04 -2.90
N CYS A 223 14.67 -18.01 -2.47
CA CYS A 223 15.88 -18.18 -1.66
C CYS A 223 15.65 -17.73 -0.22
N LEU A 224 16.65 -17.80 0.64
CA LEU A 224 16.68 -17.17 1.96
C LEU A 224 18.00 -16.41 1.97
N LEU A 225 18.13 -15.29 2.67
CA LEU A 225 19.43 -14.62 2.83
C LEU A 225 20.56 -15.60 3.23
N LYS A 226 20.29 -16.48 4.21
CA LYS A 226 21.25 -17.52 4.66
C LYS A 226 21.61 -18.55 3.58
N GLN A 227 20.85 -18.60 2.48
CA GLN A 227 21.03 -19.50 1.35
C GLN A 227 21.45 -18.76 0.07
N GLU A 228 21.78 -17.47 0.12
CA GLU A 228 22.14 -16.67 -1.04
C GLU A 228 23.26 -17.31 -1.88
N ARG A 229 24.27 -17.91 -1.23
CA ARG A 229 25.34 -18.66 -1.90
C ARG A 229 24.86 -19.85 -2.75
N LEU A 230 23.68 -20.37 -2.47
CA LEU A 230 23.07 -21.48 -3.19
C LEU A 230 22.17 -21.00 -4.33
N TYR A 231 21.98 -19.69 -4.50
CA TYR A 231 21.04 -19.14 -5.45
C TYR A 231 21.34 -19.56 -6.90
N PRO A 232 22.59 -19.53 -7.39
CA PRO A 232 22.87 -19.99 -8.74
C PRO A 232 22.45 -21.46 -8.98
N ARG A 233 22.64 -22.32 -7.96
CA ARG A 233 22.22 -23.72 -8.00
C ARG A 233 20.71 -23.88 -8.03
N LYS A 234 19.99 -23.04 -7.28
CA LYS A 234 18.52 -23.01 -7.31
C LYS A 234 17.99 -22.59 -8.66
N CYS A 235 18.53 -21.53 -9.25
CA CYS A 235 18.12 -21.05 -10.57
C CYS A 235 18.39 -22.10 -11.66
N TYR A 236 19.57 -22.73 -11.64
CA TYR A 236 19.89 -23.86 -12.52
C TYR A 236 18.86 -24.99 -12.41
N ASN A 237 18.67 -25.53 -11.20
CA ASN A 237 17.75 -26.65 -10.97
C ASN A 237 16.31 -26.27 -11.36
N HIS A 238 15.89 -25.05 -11.03
CA HIS A 238 14.56 -24.56 -11.34
C HIS A 238 14.32 -24.45 -12.84
N ALA A 239 15.29 -23.92 -13.60
CA ALA A 239 15.20 -23.83 -15.06
C ALA A 239 15.04 -25.22 -15.72
N HIS A 240 15.81 -26.22 -15.25
CA HIS A 240 15.69 -27.60 -15.73
C HIS A 240 14.31 -28.21 -15.45
N GLU A 241 13.80 -28.05 -14.22
CA GLU A 241 12.47 -28.57 -13.87
C GLU A 241 11.35 -27.81 -14.58
N LEU A 242 11.51 -26.50 -14.77
CA LEU A 242 10.55 -25.67 -15.51
C LEU A 242 10.49 -26.11 -16.98
N HIS A 243 11.63 -26.32 -17.64
CA HIS A 243 11.65 -26.83 -19.02
C HIS A 243 11.03 -28.24 -19.12
N LYS A 244 11.39 -29.14 -18.20
CA LYS A 244 10.84 -30.51 -18.18
C LYS A 244 9.31 -30.53 -18.07
N ARG A 245 8.72 -29.58 -17.34
CA ARG A 245 7.26 -29.42 -17.20
C ARG A 245 6.62 -28.72 -18.40
N ASN A 246 7.39 -27.97 -19.18
CA ASN A 246 6.94 -27.13 -20.29
C ASN A 246 7.83 -27.31 -21.55
N PRO A 247 8.00 -28.53 -22.09
CA PRO A 247 9.05 -28.82 -23.10
C PRO A 247 8.86 -28.07 -24.43
N GLY A 248 7.64 -27.64 -24.74
CA GLY A 248 7.30 -26.91 -25.96
C GLY A 248 7.43 -25.39 -25.87
N ASP A 249 7.72 -24.83 -24.70
CA ASP A 249 7.81 -23.37 -24.53
C ASP A 249 9.21 -22.85 -24.86
N ASP A 250 9.30 -21.98 -25.87
CA ASP A 250 10.56 -21.43 -26.37
C ASP A 250 11.35 -20.66 -25.31
N ARG A 251 10.66 -19.99 -24.37
CA ARG A 251 11.33 -19.25 -23.29
C ARG A 251 12.10 -20.19 -22.38
N THR A 252 11.53 -21.36 -22.07
CA THR A 252 12.21 -22.35 -21.23
C THR A 252 13.40 -23.01 -21.93
N GLN A 253 13.34 -23.19 -23.25
CA GLN A 253 14.46 -23.72 -24.04
C GLN A 253 15.64 -22.74 -24.07
N ILE A 254 15.36 -21.46 -24.30
CA ILE A 254 16.36 -20.38 -24.23
C ILE A 254 16.94 -20.29 -22.82
N LEU A 255 16.09 -20.39 -21.79
CA LEU A 255 16.51 -20.32 -20.40
C LEU A 255 17.56 -21.38 -20.04
N LEU A 256 17.42 -22.63 -20.52
CA LEU A 256 18.42 -23.67 -20.30
C LEU A 256 19.79 -23.33 -20.91
N ARG A 257 19.80 -22.68 -22.08
CA ARG A 257 21.02 -22.25 -22.75
C ARG A 257 21.73 -21.12 -22.00
N LEU A 258 20.96 -20.20 -21.41
CA LEU A 258 21.46 -19.07 -20.62
C LEU A 258 22.00 -19.51 -19.25
N LEU A 259 21.25 -20.38 -18.56
CA LEU A 259 21.60 -20.90 -17.25
C LEU A 259 22.39 -22.21 -17.32
N GLU A 260 23.19 -22.42 -18.36
CA GLU A 260 24.14 -23.53 -18.41
C GLU A 260 25.24 -23.34 -17.34
N TRP A 261 25.49 -24.38 -16.55
CA TRP A 261 26.38 -24.34 -15.40
C TRP A 261 27.84 -24.20 -15.83
N ASP A 262 28.23 -24.94 -16.87
CA ASP A 262 29.56 -24.86 -17.45
C ASP A 262 29.69 -23.61 -18.32
N LEU A 263 30.52 -22.66 -17.88
CA LEU A 263 30.71 -21.38 -18.56
C LEU A 263 31.25 -21.54 -20.00
N HIS A 264 31.92 -22.65 -20.32
CA HIS A 264 32.43 -22.92 -21.67
C HIS A 264 31.36 -23.52 -22.61
N LYS A 265 30.24 -24.02 -22.06
CA LYS A 265 29.10 -24.57 -22.81
C LYS A 265 27.92 -23.60 -22.87
N ARG A 266 27.92 -22.58 -22.01
CA ARG A 266 26.91 -21.52 -21.97
C ARG A 266 26.86 -20.80 -23.32
N ILE A 267 25.65 -20.53 -23.79
CA ILE A 267 25.43 -19.85 -25.07
C ILE A 267 26.12 -18.49 -25.08
N THR A 268 26.65 -18.08 -26.21
CA THR A 268 27.22 -16.74 -26.39
C THR A 268 26.14 -15.73 -26.76
N ALA A 269 26.39 -14.43 -26.57
CA ALA A 269 25.42 -13.40 -26.96
C ALA A 269 25.05 -13.43 -28.47
N PRO A 270 25.99 -13.61 -29.42
CA PRO A 270 25.64 -13.76 -30.84
C PRO A 270 24.76 -14.98 -31.12
N GLU A 271 25.02 -16.11 -30.47
CA GLU A 271 24.18 -17.30 -30.60
C GLU A 271 22.79 -17.11 -29.99
N LEU A 272 22.68 -16.39 -28.87
CA LEU A 272 21.40 -16.02 -28.25
C LEU A 272 20.57 -15.13 -29.18
N VAL A 273 21.20 -14.12 -29.79
CA VAL A 273 20.54 -13.22 -30.76
C VAL A 273 20.00 -14.02 -31.94
N LYS A 274 20.85 -14.88 -32.53
CA LYS A 274 20.44 -15.76 -33.63
C LYS A 274 19.27 -16.65 -33.24
N LEU A 275 19.38 -17.36 -32.12
CA LEU A 275 18.34 -18.26 -31.62
C LEU A 275 17.02 -17.51 -31.38
N THR A 276 17.06 -16.33 -30.76
CA THR A 276 15.85 -15.57 -30.42
C THR A 276 15.18 -14.98 -31.66
N ALA A 277 15.97 -14.47 -32.61
CA ALA A 277 15.47 -13.98 -33.90
C ALA A 277 14.79 -15.09 -34.70
N GLU A 278 15.42 -16.26 -34.82
CA GLU A 278 14.85 -17.43 -35.51
C GLU A 278 13.50 -17.86 -34.91
N ARG A 279 13.34 -17.81 -33.58
CA ARG A 279 12.05 -18.12 -32.92
C ARG A 279 10.98 -17.07 -33.20
N LEU A 280 11.35 -15.78 -33.16
CA LEU A 280 10.43 -14.68 -33.45
C LEU A 280 9.96 -14.70 -34.91
N GLU A 281 10.85 -15.02 -35.86
CA GLU A 281 10.53 -15.15 -37.28
C GLU A 281 9.66 -16.38 -37.57
N ALA A 282 9.91 -17.51 -36.90
CA ALA A 282 9.18 -18.75 -37.11
C ALA A 282 7.76 -18.78 -36.50
N GLY A 283 7.40 -17.77 -35.70
CA GLY A 283 6.21 -17.80 -34.85
C GLY A 283 6.48 -18.59 -33.57
N PRO A 284 6.86 -17.91 -32.47
CA PRO A 284 7.36 -18.59 -31.28
C PRO A 284 6.26 -19.40 -30.60
N ASN A 285 6.64 -20.56 -30.07
CA ASN A 285 5.73 -21.45 -29.38
C ASN A 285 5.72 -21.16 -27.87
N PHE A 286 4.55 -20.81 -27.35
CA PHE A 286 4.35 -20.53 -25.94
C PHE A 286 3.27 -21.43 -25.36
N VAL A 287 3.52 -21.93 -24.15
CA VAL A 287 2.47 -22.54 -23.35
C VAL A 287 1.67 -21.40 -22.69
N GLU A 288 0.35 -21.49 -22.77
CA GLU A 288 -0.59 -20.46 -22.29
C GLU A 288 -0.43 -20.17 -20.79
N GLU A 289 -0.13 -21.20 -19.99
CA GLU A 289 0.21 -21.08 -18.56
C GLU A 289 1.39 -21.99 -18.21
N LEU A 290 2.49 -21.40 -17.73
CA LEU A 290 3.70 -22.15 -17.37
C LEU A 290 3.45 -22.99 -16.10
N LYS A 291 3.70 -24.29 -16.20
CA LYS A 291 3.65 -25.21 -15.05
C LYS A 291 4.91 -25.08 -14.20
N SER A 292 4.85 -24.27 -13.15
CA SER A 292 5.98 -24.04 -12.24
C SER A 292 6.36 -25.26 -11.39
N PRO A 293 7.67 -25.46 -11.10
CA PRO A 293 8.16 -26.34 -10.03
C PRO A 293 7.75 -25.90 -8.61
N GLU A 294 7.74 -26.82 -7.64
CA GLU A 294 7.46 -26.52 -6.22
C GLU A 294 8.48 -25.53 -5.62
N GLY A 295 8.03 -24.63 -4.73
CA GLY A 295 8.89 -23.61 -4.11
C GLY A 295 9.01 -22.30 -4.91
N PHE A 296 8.26 -22.17 -6.00
CA PHE A 296 8.04 -20.93 -6.73
C PHE A 296 7.03 -20.03 -6.00
N GLN A 297 7.33 -18.72 -5.90
CA GLN A 297 6.36 -17.68 -5.63
C GLN A 297 6.66 -16.47 -6.50
N PRO A 298 5.64 -15.79 -7.07
CA PRO A 298 5.85 -14.47 -7.64
C PRO A 298 6.23 -13.52 -6.49
N LEU A 299 7.47 -13.05 -6.47
CA LEU A 299 7.99 -12.12 -5.46
C LEU A 299 8.84 -11.02 -6.10
N VAL A 300 8.62 -9.82 -5.60
CA VAL A 300 9.24 -8.53 -5.94
C VAL A 300 10.66 -8.49 -5.37
N PHE A 301 11.65 -8.12 -6.18
CA PHE A 301 12.99 -7.79 -5.67
C PHE A 301 12.99 -6.34 -5.17
N CYS A 302 13.09 -6.13 -3.85
CA CYS A 302 13.31 -4.81 -3.27
C CYS A 302 14.81 -4.64 -2.97
N ASP A 303 15.60 -3.95 -3.80
CA ASP A 303 17.06 -3.73 -3.60
C ASP A 303 17.39 -2.83 -2.38
N CYS A 304 16.93 -3.30 -1.22
CA CYS A 304 17.37 -3.04 0.14
C CYS A 304 18.77 -3.58 0.45
N ASP A 305 19.82 -2.78 0.62
CA ASP A 305 21.00 -3.21 1.40
C ASP A 305 20.66 -3.34 2.91
N SER A 306 19.41 -3.72 3.21
CA SER A 306 18.84 -3.97 4.54
C SER A 306 18.64 -5.47 4.69
N ASP A 307 19.04 -6.02 5.85
CA ASP A 307 19.12 -7.44 6.24
C ASP A 307 17.84 -8.31 6.12
N GLU A 308 16.89 -8.02 5.23
CA GLU A 308 15.73 -8.86 4.94
C GLU A 308 15.55 -9.09 3.44
N PHE A 309 16.15 -10.17 2.95
CA PHE A 309 15.78 -10.78 1.70
C PHE A 309 15.27 -12.21 1.89
N ILE A 310 14.01 -12.32 1.47
CA ILE A 310 13.23 -13.51 1.19
C ILE A 310 12.62 -14.17 2.43
N ILE A 311 11.33 -13.90 2.65
CA ILE A 311 10.19 -14.84 2.65
C ILE A 311 8.96 -14.14 3.24
N GLY A 312 7.92 -13.99 2.42
CA GLY A 312 6.56 -13.73 2.88
C GLY A 312 5.62 -14.78 2.29
N ILE A 313 5.37 -15.85 3.05
CA ILE A 313 4.11 -16.61 3.20
C ILE A 313 4.48 -17.87 3.99
N ARG A 314 4.07 -17.86 5.28
CA ARG A 314 3.91 -19.05 6.11
C ARG A 314 2.51 -19.60 5.81
N THR A 315 2.43 -20.84 5.33
CA THR A 315 1.28 -21.69 5.59
C THR A 315 1.78 -22.99 6.17
N LEU A 316 1.22 -23.31 7.34
CA LEU A 316 1.37 -24.50 8.15
C LEU A 316 1.48 -25.80 7.35
N SER A 317 2.50 -26.61 7.64
CA SER A 317 2.29 -28.06 7.77
C SER A 317 3.40 -28.73 8.59
N ARG A 318 2.95 -29.65 9.47
CA ARG A 318 3.68 -30.75 10.13
C ARG A 318 4.31 -30.47 11.50
N ILE A 319 3.44 -30.50 12.50
CA ILE A 319 3.69 -31.28 13.71
C ILE A 319 3.73 -32.77 13.29
N ILE A 320 4.83 -33.44 13.59
CA ILE A 320 4.95 -34.91 13.61
C ILE A 320 4.98 -35.30 15.09
N ILE A 321 4.01 -36.10 15.53
CA ILE A 321 4.05 -36.86 16.79
C ILE A 321 3.64 -38.32 16.44
N PRO A 322 4.21 -39.34 17.11
CA PRO A 322 4.55 -40.61 16.49
C PRO A 322 3.40 -41.61 16.38
N LEU A 323 3.55 -42.50 15.39
CA LEU A 323 2.88 -43.78 15.24
C LEU A 323 2.91 -44.59 16.55
N HIS A 324 1.75 -45.08 17.00
CA HIS A 324 1.66 -46.36 17.72
C HIS A 324 0.31 -47.08 17.48
N SER A 325 0.47 -48.38 17.28
CA SER A 325 -0.51 -49.47 17.39
C SER A 325 -1.55 -49.67 16.28
N SER A 326 -1.27 -50.75 15.55
CA SER A 326 -2.14 -51.60 14.74
C SER A 326 -3.46 -51.99 15.41
N ARG A 327 -4.54 -52.02 14.62
CA ARG A 327 -5.53 -53.12 14.62
C ARG A 327 -6.37 -53.11 13.33
N SER A 328 -6.55 -54.31 12.80
CA SER A 328 -7.26 -54.69 11.59
C SER A 328 -8.77 -54.50 11.70
N PHE A 329 -9.48 -54.25 10.58
CA PHE A 329 -10.37 -55.23 9.94
C PHE A 329 -11.18 -54.67 8.74
N SER A 330 -11.40 -55.58 7.78
CA SER A 330 -12.62 -55.73 6.96
C SER A 330 -12.90 -54.74 5.82
N SER A 331 -12.58 -55.21 4.61
CA SER A 331 -13.01 -54.69 3.31
C SER A 331 -14.53 -54.76 3.10
N SER A 332 -15.14 -53.62 2.78
CA SER A 332 -16.32 -53.56 1.92
C SER A 332 -16.11 -52.43 0.91
N VAL A 333 -16.02 -52.81 -0.37
CA VAL A 333 -15.85 -51.87 -1.48
C VAL A 333 -17.20 -51.20 -1.71
N SER A 334 -17.35 -49.97 -1.21
CA SER A 334 -18.34 -49.05 -1.73
C SER A 334 -17.66 -48.18 -2.78
N VAL A 335 -18.24 -48.15 -3.98
CA VAL A 335 -17.82 -47.24 -5.05
C VAL A 335 -18.20 -45.83 -4.60
N MET A 336 -17.31 -45.18 -3.85
CA MET A 336 -17.43 -43.75 -3.55
C MET A 336 -16.95 -42.97 -4.77
N SER A 337 -17.89 -42.25 -5.40
CA SER A 337 -17.59 -41.18 -6.33
C SER A 337 -16.54 -40.24 -5.73
N ASN A 338 -15.43 -40.04 -6.42
CA ASN A 338 -14.42 -39.03 -6.10
C ASN A 338 -15.02 -37.61 -6.27
N GLN A 339 -15.86 -37.18 -5.33
CA GLN A 339 -16.03 -35.76 -5.07
C GLN A 339 -14.84 -35.35 -4.21
N THR A 340 -13.89 -34.64 -4.81
CA THR A 340 -12.91 -33.86 -4.06
C THR A 340 -13.69 -32.93 -3.14
N GLN A 341 -13.77 -33.29 -1.85
CA GLN A 341 -14.46 -32.50 -0.85
C GLN A 341 -13.67 -31.19 -0.72
N LYS A 342 -14.12 -30.15 -1.43
CA LYS A 342 -13.52 -28.81 -1.33
C LYS A 342 -13.50 -28.42 0.14
N LEU A 343 -12.34 -28.01 0.65
CA LEU A 343 -12.21 -27.49 2.00
C LEU A 343 -13.26 -26.39 2.19
N LYS A 344 -14.21 -26.61 3.09
CA LYS A 344 -15.25 -25.62 3.39
C LYS A 344 -14.69 -24.65 4.43
N PRO A 345 -14.65 -23.34 4.15
CA PRO A 345 -14.28 -22.36 5.16
C PRO A 345 -15.30 -22.37 6.31
N ALA A 346 -14.92 -21.82 7.47
CA ALA A 346 -15.84 -21.67 8.59
C ALA A 346 -17.03 -20.77 8.19
N ALA A 347 -18.24 -21.09 8.67
CA ALA A 347 -19.47 -20.37 8.31
C ALA A 347 -19.34 -18.84 8.50
N ARG A 348 -18.67 -18.42 9.58
CA ARG A 348 -18.40 -17.01 9.92
C ARG A 348 -17.56 -16.22 8.91
N VAL A 349 -16.93 -16.87 7.93
CA VAL A 349 -16.16 -16.21 6.86
C VAL A 349 -16.57 -16.65 5.46
N GLN A 350 -17.63 -17.46 5.33
CA GLN A 350 -18.03 -18.07 4.05
C GLN A 350 -18.76 -17.09 3.11
N GLY A 351 -19.38 -16.04 3.65
CA GLY A 351 -20.23 -15.11 2.90
C GLY A 351 -19.69 -13.69 2.87
N GLN A 352 -18.69 -13.43 2.03
CA GLN A 352 -18.28 -12.05 1.74
C GLN A 352 -18.81 -11.65 0.36
N LYS A 353 -19.79 -10.73 0.34
CA LYS A 353 -20.07 -9.94 -0.85
C LYS A 353 -18.82 -9.11 -1.15
N LYS A 354 -18.60 -8.79 -2.43
CA LYS A 354 -17.57 -7.85 -2.82
C LYS A 354 -17.81 -6.53 -2.10
N ASP A 355 -16.81 -6.06 -1.36
CA ASP A 355 -16.89 -4.86 -0.56
C ASP A 355 -16.82 -3.59 -1.44
N VAL A 356 -17.29 -2.47 -0.89
CA VAL A 356 -17.27 -1.17 -1.57
C VAL A 356 -15.87 -0.75 -2.04
N TRP A 357 -14.82 -1.07 -1.29
CA TRP A 357 -13.46 -0.66 -1.62
C TRP A 357 -12.95 -1.35 -2.87
N SER A 358 -13.17 -2.67 -2.96
CA SER A 358 -12.88 -3.46 -4.16
C SER A 358 -13.63 -2.94 -5.38
N MET A 359 -14.91 -2.60 -5.25
CA MET A 359 -15.71 -2.07 -6.37
C MET A 359 -15.24 -0.68 -6.82
N ILE A 360 -14.97 0.23 -5.89
CA ILE A 360 -14.50 1.59 -6.20
C ILE A 360 -13.11 1.54 -6.83
N ASN A 361 -12.20 0.68 -6.35
CA ASN A 361 -10.87 0.52 -6.92
C ASN A 361 -10.93 -0.02 -8.36
N GLU A 362 -11.79 -1.01 -8.64
CA GLU A 362 -11.97 -1.53 -10.00
C GLU A 362 -12.62 -0.52 -10.94
N ALA A 363 -13.62 0.22 -10.47
CA ALA A 363 -14.22 1.32 -11.22
C ALA A 363 -13.16 2.39 -11.55
N ALA A 364 -12.34 2.77 -10.57
CA ALA A 364 -11.27 3.74 -10.76
C ALA A 364 -10.20 3.26 -11.75
N ALA A 365 -9.83 1.97 -11.68
CA ALA A 365 -8.84 1.38 -12.58
C ALA A 365 -9.36 1.25 -14.02
N SER A 366 -10.66 1.04 -14.21
CA SER A 366 -11.30 0.91 -15.53
C SER A 366 -11.79 2.22 -16.13
N SER A 367 -11.75 3.32 -15.38
CA SER A 367 -12.26 4.61 -15.86
C SER A 367 -11.47 5.13 -17.07
N PRO A 368 -12.15 5.67 -18.10
CA PRO A 368 -11.50 6.31 -19.24
C PRO A 368 -10.82 7.64 -18.84
N ILE A 369 -11.17 8.21 -17.69
CA ILE A 369 -10.58 9.45 -17.17
C ILE A 369 -9.47 9.09 -16.18
N GLN A 370 -8.22 9.33 -16.61
CA GLN A 370 -7.03 9.07 -15.80
C GLN A 370 -6.12 10.31 -15.71
N PRO A 371 -5.39 10.51 -14.60
CA PRO A 371 -5.45 9.73 -13.36
C PRO A 371 -6.73 10.05 -12.57
N ILE A 372 -7.27 9.10 -11.80
CA ILE A 372 -8.42 9.34 -10.90
C ILE A 372 -8.00 10.21 -9.71
N VAL A 373 -8.81 11.22 -9.38
CA VAL A 373 -8.70 11.96 -8.13
C VAL A 373 -9.43 11.18 -7.04
N ASN A 374 -8.68 10.52 -6.16
CA ASN A 374 -9.26 9.62 -5.16
C ASN A 374 -9.53 10.34 -3.84
N LEU A 375 -10.79 10.73 -3.63
CA LEU A 375 -11.31 11.25 -2.36
C LEU A 375 -12.10 10.19 -1.57
N GLY A 376 -12.07 8.91 -1.97
CA GLY A 376 -12.81 7.85 -1.28
C GLY A 376 -12.05 7.24 -0.12
N GLN A 377 -10.73 7.04 -0.28
CA GLN A 377 -9.87 6.39 0.71
C GLN A 377 -9.55 7.34 1.88
N GLY A 378 -9.92 6.94 3.10
CA GLY A 378 -9.73 7.69 4.35
C GLY A 378 -8.33 7.59 4.96
N PHE A 379 -7.28 7.69 4.15
CA PHE A 379 -5.90 7.84 4.60
C PHE A 379 -5.27 9.11 4.00
N PHE A 380 -4.26 9.62 4.70
CA PHE A 380 -3.58 10.88 4.40
C PHE A 380 -2.79 10.78 3.10
N GLY A 381 -2.95 11.77 2.21
CA GLY A 381 -2.20 11.88 0.95
C GLY A 381 -0.74 12.33 1.10
N TYR A 382 -0.23 12.37 2.33
CA TYR A 382 1.07 12.92 2.71
C TYR A 382 1.64 12.15 3.91
N ASN A 383 2.95 12.33 4.17
CA ASN A 383 3.64 11.68 5.27
C ASN A 383 3.20 12.22 6.65
N PRO A 384 3.38 11.42 7.72
CA PRO A 384 3.34 11.91 9.09
C PRO A 384 4.31 13.09 9.32
N PRO A 385 4.07 13.94 10.33
CA PRO A 385 5.00 15.00 10.72
C PRO A 385 6.41 14.47 10.98
N ASP A 386 7.43 15.29 10.70
CA ASP A 386 8.83 14.84 10.79
C ASP A 386 9.22 14.34 12.18
N PHE A 387 8.75 14.99 13.26
CA PHE A 387 9.12 14.60 14.62
C PHE A 387 8.70 13.16 14.95
N ILE A 388 7.53 12.72 14.48
CA ILE A 388 7.07 11.35 14.72
C ILE A 388 7.67 10.37 13.71
N LEU A 389 7.84 10.78 12.45
CA LEU A 389 8.48 9.96 11.43
C LEU A 389 9.95 9.66 11.81
N ASN A 390 10.67 10.65 12.33
CA ASN A 390 12.04 10.48 12.83
C ASN A 390 12.08 9.60 14.07
N ALA A 391 11.12 9.72 14.98
CA ALA A 391 10.99 8.80 16.12
C ALA A 391 10.84 7.34 15.69
N ALA A 392 10.10 7.07 14.60
CA ALA A 392 10.00 5.72 14.03
C ALA A 392 11.31 5.24 13.41
N LYS A 393 12.05 6.10 12.69
CA LYS A 393 13.37 5.77 12.14
C LYS A 393 14.37 5.44 13.24
N GLU A 394 14.48 6.30 14.25
CA GLU A 394 15.37 6.11 15.40
C GLU A 394 15.04 4.86 16.20
N ALA A 395 13.75 4.51 16.34
CA ALA A 395 13.35 3.28 17.01
C ALA A 395 13.91 2.03 16.30
N LEU A 396 14.06 2.05 14.97
CA LEU A 396 14.61 0.91 14.21
C LEU A 396 16.09 0.67 14.49
N ASP A 397 16.83 1.70 14.91
CA ASP A 397 18.25 1.58 15.28
C ASP A 397 18.47 0.95 16.68
N ARG A 398 17.40 0.73 17.46
CA ARG A 398 17.48 0.18 18.82
C ARG A 398 17.08 -1.30 18.86
N VAL A 399 17.97 -2.16 19.34
CA VAL A 399 17.77 -3.62 19.34
C VAL A 399 16.46 -4.03 19.99
N GLU A 400 16.11 -3.46 21.14
CA GLU A 400 14.91 -3.80 21.91
C GLU A 400 13.59 -3.30 21.28
N CYS A 401 13.67 -2.45 20.26
CA CYS A 401 12.50 -2.03 19.47
C CYS A 401 12.25 -2.95 18.27
N ASN A 402 13.21 -3.80 17.91
CA ASN A 402 13.08 -4.80 16.86
C ASN A 402 12.63 -6.17 17.39
N GLN A 403 12.46 -6.31 18.71
CA GLN A 403 11.98 -7.53 19.37
C GLN A 403 10.53 -7.38 19.84
N TYR A 404 9.94 -8.48 20.36
CA TYR A 404 8.58 -8.46 20.91
C TYR A 404 8.41 -7.39 22.00
N ALA A 405 7.35 -6.59 21.86
CA ALA A 405 6.87 -5.75 22.96
C ALA A 405 6.12 -6.60 24.00
N PRO A 406 5.98 -6.13 25.25
CA PRO A 406 5.07 -6.75 26.21
C PRO A 406 3.64 -6.84 25.64
N ALA A 407 2.90 -7.88 25.99
CA ALA A 407 1.57 -8.14 25.44
C ALA A 407 0.56 -6.99 25.66
N LYS A 408 0.62 -6.31 26.81
CA LYS A 408 -0.19 -5.12 27.10
C LYS A 408 0.27 -3.86 26.34
N GLY A 409 1.46 -3.88 25.74
CA GLY A 409 2.12 -2.74 25.13
C GLY A 409 3.39 -2.28 25.85
N ARG A 410 4.24 -1.52 25.13
CA ARG A 410 5.47 -0.94 25.66
C ARG A 410 5.15 0.00 26.83
N PRO A 411 5.88 -0.08 27.96
CA PRO A 411 5.65 0.78 29.12
C PRO A 411 5.66 2.27 28.79
N ARG A 412 6.57 2.71 27.91
CA ARG A 412 6.68 4.11 27.49
C ARG A 412 5.39 4.61 26.82
N LEU A 413 4.82 3.83 25.90
CA LEU A 413 3.56 4.20 25.24
C LEU A 413 2.40 4.23 26.22
N ARG A 414 2.25 3.21 27.07
CA ARG A 414 1.18 3.19 28.09
C ARG A 414 1.28 4.39 29.03
N LYS A 415 2.50 4.74 29.46
CA LYS A 415 2.75 5.94 30.27
C LYS A 415 2.41 7.23 29.51
N ALA A 416 2.88 7.37 28.26
CA ALA A 416 2.60 8.56 27.45
C ALA A 416 1.09 8.75 27.22
N LEU A 417 0.34 7.65 27.02
CA LEU A 417 -1.12 7.68 26.96
C LEU A 417 -1.72 8.09 28.30
N ALA A 418 -1.31 7.47 29.41
CA ALA A 418 -1.80 7.85 30.74
C ALA A 418 -1.56 9.34 31.03
N ASP A 419 -0.36 9.85 30.74
CA ASP A 419 -0.02 11.27 30.91
C ASP A 419 -0.87 12.17 30.00
N ALA A 420 -1.08 11.80 28.74
CA ALA A 420 -1.83 12.59 27.76
C ALA A 420 -3.35 12.60 28.01
N TYR A 421 -3.90 11.54 28.60
CA TYR A 421 -5.34 11.38 28.81
C TYR A 421 -5.78 11.67 30.26
N SER A 422 -4.92 11.56 31.27
CA SER A 422 -5.31 11.86 32.68
C SER A 422 -5.89 13.27 32.85
N PRO A 423 -5.32 14.34 32.25
CA PRO A 423 -5.93 15.67 32.30
C PRO A 423 -7.31 15.73 31.63
N LEU A 424 -7.55 14.88 30.62
CA LEU A 424 -8.80 14.79 29.90
C LEU A 424 -9.83 13.89 30.59
N TRP A 425 -9.40 13.02 31.50
CA TRP A 425 -10.23 12.08 32.28
C TRP A 425 -10.59 12.62 33.67
N SER A 426 -10.07 13.79 34.06
CA SER A 426 -10.21 14.38 35.40
C SER A 426 -9.78 13.45 36.55
N ARG A 427 -8.98 12.42 36.25
CA ARG A 427 -8.32 11.54 37.21
C ARG A 427 -7.00 11.03 36.63
N GLN A 428 -6.13 10.53 37.49
CA GLN A 428 -4.92 9.85 37.05
C GLN A 428 -5.29 8.46 36.51
N LEU A 429 -4.95 8.20 35.24
CA LEU A 429 -5.01 6.87 34.64
C LEU A 429 -3.79 6.06 35.09
N ASP A 430 -4.00 4.81 35.46
CA ASP A 430 -2.92 3.86 35.73
C ASP A 430 -2.50 3.18 34.41
N PRO A 431 -1.27 3.39 33.93
CA PRO A 431 -0.82 2.81 32.66
C PRO A 431 -0.80 1.27 32.66
N ASP A 432 -0.70 0.60 33.80
CA ASP A 432 -0.60 -0.86 33.90
C ASP A 432 -1.95 -1.57 33.98
N THR A 433 -2.99 -0.88 34.44
CA THR A 433 -4.32 -1.47 34.71
C THR A 433 -5.43 -0.87 33.84
N ASP A 434 -5.38 0.42 33.53
CA ASP A 434 -6.44 1.11 32.78
C ASP A 434 -6.23 1.08 31.25
N ILE A 435 -5.01 0.75 30.79
CA ILE A 435 -4.61 0.92 29.37
C ILE A 435 -4.05 -0.37 28.78
N ILE A 436 -4.54 -0.73 27.60
CA ILE A 436 -3.93 -1.74 26.72
C ILE A 436 -3.63 -1.15 25.34
N VAL A 437 -2.44 -1.45 24.82
CA VAL A 437 -2.06 -1.17 23.42
C VAL A 437 -2.43 -2.35 22.52
N THR A 438 -3.01 -2.06 21.37
CA THR A 438 -3.55 -3.03 20.40
C THR A 438 -3.06 -2.73 18.99
N THR A 439 -3.23 -3.68 18.06
CA THR A 439 -2.72 -3.58 16.69
C THR A 439 -3.65 -2.74 15.81
N GLY A 440 -3.72 -1.45 16.16
CA GLY A 440 -4.67 -0.47 15.65
C GLY A 440 -6.02 -0.59 16.34
N ALA A 441 -6.83 0.48 16.24
CA ALA A 441 -8.18 0.50 16.80
C ALA A 441 -9.06 -0.66 16.31
N ASN A 442 -8.97 -1.03 15.02
CA ASN A 442 -9.76 -2.11 14.43
C ASN A 442 -9.57 -3.45 15.16
N GLU A 443 -8.32 -3.82 15.46
CA GLU A 443 -8.04 -5.07 16.17
C GLU A 443 -8.33 -4.92 17.67
N GLY A 444 -8.13 -3.73 18.24
CA GLY A 444 -8.52 -3.45 19.62
C GLY A 444 -10.03 -3.65 19.86
N MET A 445 -10.86 -3.19 18.92
CA MET A 445 -12.30 -3.44 18.97
C MET A 445 -12.63 -4.92 18.80
N LEU A 446 -11.95 -5.64 17.88
CA LEU A 446 -12.09 -7.10 17.77
C LEU A 446 -11.75 -7.79 19.10
N SER A 447 -10.67 -7.38 19.76
CA SER A 447 -10.26 -7.87 21.07
C SER A 447 -11.31 -7.58 22.15
N ALA A 448 -11.97 -6.42 22.11
CA ALA A 448 -13.09 -6.13 23.00
C ALA A 448 -14.27 -7.07 22.73
N PHE A 449 -14.71 -7.22 21.47
CA PHE A 449 -15.83 -8.13 21.16
C PHE A 449 -15.50 -9.59 21.50
N MET A 450 -14.31 -10.07 21.16
CA MET A 450 -13.86 -11.43 21.52
C MET A 450 -13.72 -11.65 23.03
N GLY A 451 -13.56 -10.58 23.82
CA GLY A 451 -13.47 -10.64 25.27
C GLY A 451 -14.83 -10.72 25.98
N PHE A 452 -15.92 -10.28 25.34
CA PHE A 452 -17.23 -10.12 26.00
C PHE A 452 -18.42 -10.75 25.29
N ILE A 453 -18.35 -10.98 23.98
CA ILE A 453 -19.48 -11.42 23.16
C ILE A 453 -19.48 -12.95 23.05
N GLU A 454 -20.63 -13.54 23.35
CA GLU A 454 -20.94 -14.94 23.09
C GLU A 454 -21.99 -15.10 21.98
N PRO A 455 -22.16 -16.29 21.39
CA PRO A 455 -23.21 -16.56 20.43
C PRO A 455 -24.61 -16.22 20.97
N GLY A 456 -25.29 -15.31 20.27
CA GLY A 456 -26.64 -14.86 20.63
C GLY A 456 -26.70 -13.54 21.40
N ASP A 457 -25.57 -13.04 21.90
CA ASP A 457 -25.49 -11.68 22.45
C ASP A 457 -25.78 -10.64 21.38
N GLU A 458 -26.46 -9.56 21.76
CA GLU A 458 -26.83 -8.46 20.89
C GLU A 458 -25.88 -7.26 21.10
N VAL A 459 -25.41 -6.68 20.00
CA VAL A 459 -24.59 -5.45 20.00
C VAL A 459 -25.29 -4.38 19.20
N ILE A 460 -25.60 -3.25 19.86
CA ILE A 460 -26.22 -2.10 19.21
C ILE A 460 -25.15 -1.28 18.48
N VAL A 461 -25.41 -0.92 17.23
CA VAL A 461 -24.58 -0.01 16.44
C VAL A 461 -25.43 1.06 15.79
N PHE A 462 -24.89 2.27 15.66
CA PHE A 462 -25.54 3.35 14.92
C PHE A 462 -25.26 3.26 13.43
N GLU A 463 -26.26 3.47 12.58
CA GLU A 463 -26.07 3.65 11.13
C GLU A 463 -25.96 5.14 10.78
N PRO A 464 -25.03 5.58 9.90
CA PRO A 464 -24.10 4.74 9.15
C PRO A 464 -22.94 4.22 10.01
N PHE A 465 -22.72 2.90 10.05
CA PHE A 465 -21.67 2.31 10.88
C PHE A 465 -20.30 2.26 10.18
N PHE A 466 -19.22 2.15 10.94
CA PHE A 466 -17.95 1.70 10.38
C PHE A 466 -18.03 0.21 10.03
N ASP A 467 -17.75 -0.13 8.77
CA ASP A 467 -17.89 -1.48 8.18
C ASP A 467 -17.29 -2.61 9.04
N GLN A 468 -16.13 -2.37 9.64
CA GLN A 468 -15.43 -3.35 10.45
C GLN A 468 -16.22 -3.79 11.70
N TYR A 469 -17.12 -2.96 12.26
CA TYR A 469 -17.92 -3.32 13.44
C TYR A 469 -18.69 -4.61 13.20
N ILE A 470 -19.34 -4.73 12.04
CA ILE A 470 -20.22 -5.85 11.71
C ILE A 470 -19.45 -7.17 11.74
N SER A 471 -18.33 -7.20 11.02
CA SER A 471 -17.49 -8.40 10.96
C SER A 471 -16.89 -8.74 12.32
N ASN A 472 -16.44 -7.75 13.10
CA ASN A 472 -15.85 -7.98 14.41
C ASN A 472 -16.86 -8.49 15.45
N ILE A 473 -18.12 -8.07 15.38
CA ILE A 473 -19.21 -8.56 16.25
C ILE A 473 -19.62 -9.98 15.86
N GLN A 474 -19.69 -10.27 14.56
CA GLN A 474 -20.13 -11.57 14.05
C GLN A 474 -19.07 -12.68 14.21
N MET A 475 -17.77 -12.34 14.24
CA MET A 475 -16.69 -13.32 14.44
C MET A 475 -16.82 -14.17 15.71
N PRO A 476 -17.10 -13.58 16.91
CA PRO A 476 -17.43 -14.34 18.12
C PRO A 476 -18.87 -14.89 18.15
N GLY A 477 -19.72 -14.57 17.18
CA GLY A 477 -21.11 -15.05 17.09
C GLY A 477 -22.18 -14.07 17.57
N GLY A 478 -21.80 -12.82 17.83
CA GLY A 478 -22.74 -11.76 18.20
C GLY A 478 -23.71 -11.39 17.08
N LYS A 479 -24.89 -10.94 17.47
CA LYS A 479 -25.92 -10.40 16.58
C LYS A 479 -25.88 -8.87 16.63
N VAL A 480 -25.78 -8.25 15.45
CA VAL A 480 -25.85 -6.80 15.35
C VAL A 480 -27.30 -6.33 15.41
N VAL A 481 -27.57 -5.29 16.21
CA VAL A 481 -28.82 -4.55 16.27
C VAL A 481 -28.53 -3.14 15.77
N TYR A 482 -29.27 -2.70 14.75
CA TYR A 482 -29.01 -1.46 14.04
C TYR A 482 -29.99 -0.38 14.49
N VAL A 483 -29.49 0.82 14.79
CA VAL A 483 -30.30 2.01 15.08
C VAL A 483 -29.80 3.14 14.17
N PRO A 484 -30.61 3.68 13.24
CA PRO A 484 -30.15 4.72 12.35
C PRO A 484 -30.00 6.08 13.06
N LEU A 485 -28.98 6.84 12.65
CA LEU A 485 -28.99 8.29 12.75
C LEU A 485 -29.87 8.81 11.61
N HIS A 486 -30.88 9.61 11.97
CA HIS A 486 -31.81 10.21 11.03
C HIS A 486 -31.20 11.48 10.44
N PRO A 487 -31.05 11.58 9.10
CA PRO A 487 -30.59 12.81 8.46
C PRO A 487 -31.60 13.96 8.67
N PRO A 488 -31.17 15.22 8.62
CA PRO A 488 -32.10 16.34 8.69
C PRO A 488 -33.06 16.34 7.49
N GLU A 489 -34.35 16.59 7.73
CA GLU A 489 -35.39 16.64 6.68
C GLU A 489 -35.01 17.59 5.52
N THR A 490 -34.27 18.65 5.82
CA THR A 490 -33.85 19.65 4.85
C THR A 490 -32.51 19.33 4.17
N GLY A 491 -31.90 18.17 4.44
CA GLY A 491 -30.56 17.80 3.99
C GLY A 491 -30.38 17.70 2.47
N ALA A 492 -31.48 17.57 1.70
CA ALA A 492 -31.47 17.62 0.23
C ALA A 492 -31.62 19.05 -0.33
N THR A 493 -31.85 20.06 0.52
CA THR A 493 -32.21 21.42 0.08
C THR A 493 -31.28 22.52 0.59
N LYS A 494 -30.68 22.35 1.79
CA LYS A 494 -29.76 23.32 2.39
C LYS A 494 -28.64 22.63 3.15
N ASN A 495 -27.51 23.33 3.32
CA ASN A 495 -26.44 22.86 4.17
C ASN A 495 -26.94 22.68 5.62
N SER A 496 -26.35 21.70 6.31
CA SER A 496 -26.69 21.36 7.71
C SER A 496 -25.42 21.13 8.52
N SER A 497 -25.53 21.19 9.85
CA SER A 497 -24.47 20.66 10.72
C SER A 497 -24.57 19.14 10.78
N ALA A 498 -23.46 18.46 11.06
CA ALA A 498 -23.47 17.05 11.44
C ALA A 498 -24.24 16.81 12.75
N ALA A 499 -24.40 17.82 13.60
CA ALA A 499 -25.27 17.76 14.78
C ALA A 499 -26.74 17.52 14.45
N ASP A 500 -27.20 17.97 13.27
CA ASP A 500 -28.59 17.84 12.81
C ASP A 500 -28.94 16.40 12.40
N TRP A 501 -27.96 15.50 12.36
CA TRP A 501 -28.18 14.06 12.31
C TRP A 501 -28.52 13.56 13.71
N THR A 502 -29.74 13.06 13.91
CA THR A 502 -30.31 12.83 15.24
C THR A 502 -30.61 11.36 15.51
N ILE A 503 -30.64 10.99 16.79
CA ILE A 503 -31.11 9.68 17.23
C ILE A 503 -32.59 9.79 17.59
N ASP A 504 -33.41 8.85 17.10
CA ASP A 504 -34.71 8.59 17.72
C ASP A 504 -34.48 7.77 19.00
N PHE A 505 -34.67 8.41 20.16
CA PHE A 505 -34.43 7.78 21.45
C PHE A 505 -35.48 6.72 21.82
N ASP A 506 -36.68 6.79 21.26
CA ASP A 506 -37.69 5.73 21.43
C ASP A 506 -37.30 4.50 20.61
N GLU A 507 -36.73 4.69 19.42
CA GLU A 507 -36.13 3.61 18.62
C GLU A 507 -34.93 2.98 19.34
N LEU A 508 -34.04 3.81 19.89
CA LEU A 508 -32.89 3.34 20.66
C LEU A 508 -33.33 2.56 21.90
N GLU A 509 -34.27 3.05 22.71
CA GLU A 509 -34.74 2.35 23.90
C GLU A 509 -35.35 0.97 23.54
N LYS A 510 -36.09 0.87 22.43
CA LYS A 510 -36.63 -0.41 21.95
C LYS A 510 -35.57 -1.40 21.48
N ALA A 511 -34.38 -0.91 21.09
CA ALA A 511 -33.28 -1.76 20.68
C ALA A 511 -32.59 -2.48 21.86
N PHE A 512 -32.76 -1.97 23.09
CA PHE A 512 -32.28 -2.64 24.29
C PHE A 512 -33.16 -3.83 24.66
N THR A 513 -32.56 -5.01 24.74
CA THR A 513 -33.19 -6.27 25.16
C THR A 513 -32.38 -6.90 26.29
N PRO A 514 -32.89 -7.96 26.95
CA PRO A 514 -32.10 -8.73 27.91
C PRO A 514 -30.86 -9.41 27.32
N ARG A 515 -30.72 -9.46 25.98
CA ARG A 515 -29.52 -9.97 25.28
C ARG A 515 -28.54 -8.88 24.89
N THR A 516 -28.88 -7.60 25.08
CA THR A 516 -27.99 -6.49 24.72
C THR A 516 -26.77 -6.48 25.62
N LYS A 517 -25.62 -6.83 25.05
CA LYS A 517 -24.35 -6.98 25.76
C LYS A 517 -23.48 -5.73 25.62
N MET A 518 -23.49 -5.12 24.43
CA MET A 518 -22.69 -3.95 24.14
C MET A 518 -23.44 -2.93 23.27
N ILE A 519 -23.06 -1.66 23.36
CA ILE A 519 -23.42 -0.60 22.42
C ILE A 519 -22.15 0.08 21.90
N VAL A 520 -22.07 0.32 20.60
CA VAL A 520 -20.94 1.01 19.96
C VAL A 520 -21.33 2.46 19.67
N ILE A 521 -20.51 3.38 20.14
CA ILE A 521 -20.63 4.82 19.85
C ILE A 521 -19.39 5.23 19.08
N ASN A 522 -19.55 5.96 17.97
CA ASN A 522 -18.42 6.51 17.23
C ASN A 522 -18.47 8.04 17.20
N THR A 523 -17.53 8.69 17.86
CA THR A 523 -17.51 10.15 18.01
C THR A 523 -16.07 10.70 18.07
N PRO A 524 -15.65 11.62 17.20
CA PRO A 524 -16.35 12.08 15.98
C PRO A 524 -16.71 10.95 15.01
N HIS A 525 -17.90 11.03 14.44
CA HIS A 525 -18.54 9.95 13.69
C HIS A 525 -18.03 9.82 12.24
N ASN A 526 -17.72 8.61 11.79
CA ASN A 526 -17.47 8.28 10.38
C ASN A 526 -18.70 7.57 9.80
N PRO A 527 -19.35 8.06 8.73
CA PRO A 527 -18.88 9.10 7.81
C PRO A 527 -19.44 10.51 8.03
N VAL A 528 -20.44 10.68 8.90
CA VAL A 528 -21.22 11.92 9.06
C VAL A 528 -20.39 13.13 9.54
N GLY A 529 -19.34 12.89 10.32
CA GLY A 529 -18.56 13.92 11.00
C GLY A 529 -19.22 14.47 12.28
N LYS A 530 -20.29 13.83 12.78
CA LYS A 530 -21.02 14.25 13.99
C LYS A 530 -20.15 14.11 15.23
N VAL A 531 -20.15 15.14 16.09
CA VAL A 531 -19.64 15.03 17.46
C VAL A 531 -20.85 14.95 18.38
N PHE A 532 -21.04 13.79 19.01
CA PHE A 532 -22.21 13.60 19.89
C PHE A 532 -22.16 14.58 21.06
N HIS A 533 -23.22 15.36 21.23
CA HIS A 533 -23.28 16.33 22.31
C HIS A 533 -23.51 15.65 23.66
N LYS A 534 -23.13 16.34 24.73
CA LYS A 534 -23.25 15.83 26.10
C LYS A 534 -24.65 15.29 26.43
N ASP A 535 -25.70 15.99 26.01
CA ASP A 535 -27.09 15.59 26.30
C ASP A 535 -27.50 14.30 25.56
N GLU A 536 -27.01 14.10 24.33
CA GLU A 536 -27.22 12.86 23.58
C GLU A 536 -26.46 11.71 24.24
N LEU A 537 -25.19 11.93 24.57
CA LEU A 537 -24.35 10.94 25.25
C LEU A 537 -24.93 10.57 26.62
N GLN A 538 -25.49 11.53 27.37
CA GLN A 538 -26.13 11.27 28.65
C GLN A 538 -27.32 10.32 28.52
N LYS A 539 -28.20 10.54 27.53
CA LYS A 539 -29.33 9.64 27.29
C LYS A 539 -28.90 8.23 26.89
N ILE A 540 -27.86 8.11 26.05
CA ILE A 540 -27.28 6.80 25.70
C ILE A 540 -26.70 6.13 26.96
N ALA A 541 -25.97 6.90 27.77
CA ALA A 541 -25.34 6.43 28.99
C ALA A 541 -26.38 5.98 30.04
N ASP A 542 -27.48 6.70 30.20
CA ASP A 542 -28.58 6.35 31.10
C ASP A 542 -29.19 5.00 30.72
N LEU A 543 -29.38 4.73 29.43
CA LEU A 543 -29.83 3.43 28.93
C LEU A 543 -28.78 2.33 29.19
N ALA A 544 -27.50 2.58 28.91
CA ALA A 544 -26.44 1.62 29.15
C ALA A 544 -26.32 1.25 30.65
N VAL A 545 -26.44 2.23 31.55
CA VAL A 545 -26.46 2.01 33.01
C VAL A 545 -27.71 1.24 33.43
N LYS A 546 -28.90 1.63 32.96
CA LYS A 546 -30.18 0.95 33.23
C LYS A 546 -30.13 -0.53 32.83
N HIS A 547 -29.49 -0.85 31.72
CA HIS A 547 -29.43 -2.21 31.16
C HIS A 547 -28.12 -2.95 31.45
N GLN A 548 -27.18 -2.36 32.20
CA GLN A 548 -25.85 -2.92 32.49
C GLN A 548 -25.10 -3.35 31.21
N THR A 549 -25.17 -2.51 30.19
CA THR A 549 -24.59 -2.73 28.86
C THR A 549 -23.22 -2.07 28.77
N ILE A 550 -22.22 -2.77 28.21
CA ILE A 550 -20.89 -2.19 27.99
C ILE A 550 -20.94 -1.18 26.84
N ILE A 551 -20.33 -0.02 27.03
CA ILE A 551 -20.16 1.00 26.00
C ILE A 551 -18.78 0.82 25.36
N LEU A 552 -18.74 0.57 24.06
CA LEU A 552 -17.52 0.67 23.27
C LEU A 552 -17.51 2.04 22.57
N SER A 553 -16.75 2.99 23.12
CA SER A 553 -16.62 4.34 22.56
C SER A 553 -15.44 4.37 21.56
N ASP A 554 -15.73 4.29 20.27
CA ASP A 554 -14.77 4.49 19.19
C ASP A 554 -14.49 5.99 19.01
N GLU A 555 -13.40 6.44 19.62
CA GLU A 555 -12.97 7.85 19.63
C GLU A 555 -11.64 8.01 18.86
N VAL A 556 -11.46 7.30 17.74
CA VAL A 556 -10.21 7.41 16.95
C VAL A 556 -9.95 8.80 16.34
N TYR A 557 -10.91 9.71 16.42
CA TYR A 557 -10.80 11.11 16.00
C TYR A 557 -10.85 12.08 17.20
N ASP A 558 -10.58 11.64 18.43
CA ASP A 558 -10.70 12.43 19.67
C ASP A 558 -9.84 13.70 19.76
N ARG A 559 -8.89 13.88 18.83
CA ARG A 559 -8.05 15.07 18.67
C ARG A 559 -8.36 15.89 17.41
N LEU A 560 -9.34 15.48 16.61
CA LEU A 560 -9.73 16.13 15.37
C LEU A 560 -11.22 16.48 15.42
N PHE A 561 -11.53 17.55 16.15
CA PHE A 561 -12.87 18.09 16.30
C PHE A 561 -12.86 19.62 16.14
N TYR A 562 -13.98 20.18 15.71
CA TYR A 562 -14.17 21.60 15.44
C TYR A 562 -15.14 22.27 16.43
N VAL A 563 -15.76 21.46 17.30
CA VAL A 563 -16.70 21.85 18.35
C VAL A 563 -16.30 21.18 19.67
N PRO A 564 -16.77 21.63 20.85
CA PRO A 564 -16.44 21.00 22.12
C PRO A 564 -16.71 19.48 22.13
N PHE A 565 -15.68 18.70 22.48
CA PHE A 565 -15.75 17.24 22.48
C PHE A 565 -16.03 16.69 23.88
N THR A 566 -17.01 15.78 23.99
CA THR A 566 -17.36 15.10 25.24
C THR A 566 -17.03 13.61 25.15
N ARG A 567 -16.28 13.10 26.12
CA ARG A 567 -16.00 11.67 26.27
C ARG A 567 -17.07 11.04 27.13
N ILE A 568 -17.74 10.00 26.63
CA ILE A 568 -18.85 9.39 27.36
C ILE A 568 -18.41 8.78 28.70
N ALA A 569 -17.18 8.27 28.76
CA ALA A 569 -16.59 7.73 30.00
C ALA A 569 -16.52 8.75 31.15
N ASN A 570 -16.52 10.06 30.84
CA ASN A 570 -16.41 11.12 31.85
C ASN A 570 -17.76 11.64 32.37
N LEU A 571 -18.90 11.09 31.89
CA LEU A 571 -20.21 11.60 32.29
C LEU A 571 -20.52 11.30 33.76
N SER A 572 -20.16 10.10 34.23
CA SER A 572 -20.29 9.70 35.63
C SER A 572 -19.43 8.47 35.94
N PRO A 573 -19.11 8.21 37.22
CA PRO A 573 -18.39 6.99 37.64
C PRO A 573 -19.10 5.69 37.26
N GLU A 574 -20.44 5.68 37.22
CA GLU A 574 -21.24 4.53 36.80
C GLU A 574 -21.03 4.22 35.32
N VAL A 575 -20.94 5.26 34.49
CA VAL A 575 -20.74 5.14 33.04
C VAL A 575 -19.29 4.76 32.74
N GLU A 576 -18.33 5.32 33.47
CA GLU A 576 -16.91 4.97 33.34
C GLU A 576 -16.69 3.46 33.54
N LYS A 577 -17.32 2.86 34.55
CA LYS A 577 -17.23 1.42 34.85
C LYS A 577 -17.75 0.51 33.74
N LEU A 578 -18.55 1.04 32.83
CA LEU A 578 -19.11 0.31 31.69
C LEU A 578 -18.42 0.65 30.37
N THR A 579 -17.45 1.57 30.34
CA THR A 579 -16.93 2.12 29.09
C THR A 579 -15.52 1.61 28.75
N LEU A 580 -15.37 1.14 27.52
CA LEU A 580 -14.09 0.93 26.85
C LEU A 580 -13.93 2.00 25.76
N THR A 581 -12.96 2.91 25.93
CA THR A 581 -12.67 3.97 24.95
C THR A 581 -11.52 3.54 24.04
N VAL A 582 -11.73 3.60 22.73
CA VAL A 582 -10.78 3.18 21.70
C VAL A 582 -10.10 4.40 21.08
N GLY A 583 -8.77 4.35 20.92
CA GLY A 583 -8.00 5.36 20.20
C GLY A 583 -7.04 4.78 19.16
N SER A 584 -6.49 5.64 18.30
CA SER A 584 -5.63 5.24 17.17
C SER A 584 -4.50 6.21 16.91
N ALA A 585 -3.25 5.73 17.02
CA ALA A 585 -2.07 6.50 16.62
C ALA A 585 -2.10 6.82 15.12
N GLY A 586 -2.60 5.89 14.32
CA GLY A 586 -2.64 6.06 12.87
C GLY A 586 -3.60 7.15 12.40
N LYS A 587 -4.63 7.48 13.21
CA LYS A 587 -5.53 8.60 12.95
C LYS A 587 -4.98 9.90 13.53
N ASN A 588 -4.46 9.86 14.75
CA ASN A 588 -3.91 11.03 15.43
C ASN A 588 -2.65 11.59 14.75
N PHE A 589 -1.77 10.73 14.21
CA PHE A 589 -0.46 11.14 13.69
C PHE A 589 -0.28 10.91 12.19
N TYR A 590 -1.37 10.83 11.43
CA TYR A 590 -1.36 10.67 9.98
C TYR A 590 -0.67 9.38 9.48
N ALA A 591 -0.52 8.38 10.35
CA ALA A 591 0.28 7.19 10.12
C ALA A 591 -0.58 5.90 10.09
N THR A 592 -1.64 5.86 9.27
CA THR A 592 -2.63 4.77 9.27
C THR A 592 -2.04 3.38 9.05
N GLY A 593 -0.89 3.30 8.37
CA GLY A 593 -0.14 2.08 8.12
C GLY A 593 0.65 1.53 9.31
N TRP A 594 0.82 2.29 10.40
CA TRP A 594 1.60 1.83 11.57
C TRP A 594 0.86 0.81 12.45
N ARG A 595 -0.48 0.76 12.34
CA ARG A 595 -1.33 -0.19 13.05
C ARG A 595 -1.07 -0.22 14.57
N VAL A 596 -1.08 0.96 15.20
CA VAL A 596 -1.01 1.13 16.67
C VAL A 596 -2.29 1.79 17.16
N GLY A 597 -2.95 1.18 18.14
CA GLY A 597 -4.15 1.68 18.80
C GLY A 597 -4.12 1.33 20.29
N TRP A 598 -5.15 1.73 21.02
CA TRP A 598 -5.27 1.43 22.45
C TRP A 598 -6.73 1.41 22.89
N LEU A 599 -6.97 0.76 24.04
CA LEU A 599 -8.20 0.92 24.79
C LEU A 599 -7.90 1.46 26.19
N ILE A 600 -8.75 2.36 26.66
CA ILE A 600 -8.77 2.91 28.02
C ILE A 600 -10.09 2.50 28.67
N GLY A 601 -10.05 1.98 29.88
CA GLY A 601 -11.24 1.60 30.62
C GLY A 601 -10.90 1.05 32.00
N PRO A 602 -11.92 0.62 32.77
CA PRO A 602 -11.70 0.05 34.09
C PRO A 602 -10.92 -1.28 33.99
N PRO A 603 -10.06 -1.60 34.99
CA PRO A 603 -9.23 -2.80 34.96
C PRO A 603 -10.03 -4.10 34.78
N GLU A 604 -11.25 -4.14 35.32
CA GLU A 604 -12.17 -5.27 35.23
C GLU A 604 -12.57 -5.57 33.79
N LEU A 605 -12.61 -4.56 32.92
CA LEU A 605 -12.88 -4.74 31.49
C LEU A 605 -11.59 -4.95 30.69
N ILE A 606 -10.54 -4.17 30.97
CA ILE A 606 -9.27 -4.18 30.23
C ILE A 606 -8.58 -5.55 30.30
N GLN A 607 -8.69 -6.28 31.41
CA GLN A 607 -8.12 -7.61 31.54
C GLN A 607 -8.67 -8.61 30.49
N HIS A 608 -9.95 -8.50 30.11
CA HIS A 608 -10.57 -9.41 29.14
C HIS A 608 -10.20 -9.04 27.71
N VAL A 609 -10.10 -7.74 27.41
CA VAL A 609 -9.51 -7.25 26.15
C VAL A 609 -8.06 -7.74 26.03
N THR A 610 -7.28 -7.69 27.12
CA THR A 610 -5.90 -8.17 27.16
C THR A 610 -5.81 -9.67 26.87
N ALA A 611 -6.70 -10.46 27.46
CA ALA A 611 -6.74 -11.90 27.22
C ALA A 611 -7.00 -12.23 25.74
N ALA A 612 -7.94 -11.53 25.11
CA ALA A 612 -8.24 -11.68 23.68
C ALA A 612 -7.07 -11.23 22.79
N HIS A 613 -6.55 -10.02 22.99
CA HIS A 613 -5.44 -9.47 22.20
C HIS A 613 -4.22 -10.40 22.19
N THR A 614 -3.90 -10.97 23.35
CA THR A 614 -2.77 -11.89 23.50
C THR A 614 -2.94 -13.19 22.68
N ARG A 615 -4.17 -13.55 22.30
CA ARG A 615 -4.46 -14.73 21.46
C ARG A 615 -4.62 -14.39 19.99
N ILE A 616 -4.97 -13.15 19.68
CA ILE A 616 -5.14 -12.66 18.31
C ILE A 616 -3.77 -12.25 17.73
N CYS A 617 -3.09 -11.30 18.38
CA CYS A 617 -1.85 -10.71 17.90
C CYS A 617 -0.63 -11.01 18.77
N PHE A 618 -0.84 -11.44 20.03
CA PHE A 618 0.18 -11.57 21.08
C PHE A 618 0.81 -10.24 21.50
N SER A 619 1.36 -9.46 20.57
CA SER A 619 1.96 -8.16 20.81
C SER A 619 1.84 -7.25 19.58
N THR A 620 1.66 -5.96 19.81
CA THR A 620 1.63 -4.91 18.77
C THR A 620 3.07 -4.55 18.31
N PRO A 621 3.32 -4.11 17.05
CA PRO A 621 4.67 -3.78 16.56
C PRO A 621 5.43 -2.77 17.44
N ALA A 622 6.55 -3.21 18.00
CA ALA A 622 7.34 -2.46 18.98
C ALA A 622 7.90 -1.10 18.50
N PRO A 623 8.45 -0.93 17.27
CA PRO A 623 9.08 0.33 16.89
C PRO A 623 8.02 1.43 16.71
N PHE A 624 6.84 1.09 16.19
CA PHE A 624 5.75 2.04 16.03
C PHE A 624 5.06 2.39 17.37
N GLN A 625 5.09 1.50 18.36
CA GLN A 625 4.68 1.84 19.72
C GLN A 625 5.63 2.88 20.34
N GLU A 626 6.93 2.73 20.12
CA GLU A 626 7.93 3.70 20.59
C GLU A 626 7.74 5.06 19.92
N ALA A 627 7.54 5.07 18.59
CA ALA A 627 7.27 6.29 17.83
C ALA A 627 5.98 6.98 18.29
N ALA A 628 4.90 6.22 18.53
CA ALA A 628 3.64 6.76 19.05
C ALA A 628 3.81 7.37 20.45
N ALA A 629 4.65 6.76 21.31
CA ALA A 629 4.92 7.29 22.65
C ALA A 629 5.59 8.67 22.57
N ILE A 630 6.64 8.78 21.73
CA ILE A 630 7.32 10.04 21.45
C ILE A 630 6.36 11.05 20.81
N GLY A 631 5.48 10.58 19.93
CA GLY A 631 4.40 11.36 19.33
C GLY A 631 3.58 12.10 20.39
N PHE A 632 3.05 11.38 21.38
CA PHE A 632 2.31 11.98 22.49
C PHE A 632 3.17 12.88 23.39
N GLU A 633 4.41 12.49 23.69
CA GLU A 633 5.32 13.29 24.53
C GLU A 633 5.72 14.64 23.90
N GLN A 634 5.65 14.74 22.57
CA GLN A 634 6.12 15.90 21.81
C GLN A 634 5.01 16.70 21.11
N ALA A 635 3.81 16.13 20.91
CA ALA A 635 2.76 16.77 20.11
C ALA A 635 2.40 18.18 20.60
N ASP A 636 2.17 18.36 21.92
CA ASP A 636 1.84 19.66 22.49
C ASP A 636 2.97 20.68 22.30
N LYS A 637 4.22 20.25 22.51
CA LYS A 637 5.41 21.10 22.35
C LYS A 637 5.62 21.56 20.90
N ASN A 638 5.16 20.77 19.94
CA ASN A 638 5.22 21.10 18.52
C ASN A 638 3.96 21.83 18.03
N GLY A 639 2.98 22.14 18.90
CA GLY A 639 1.71 22.74 18.51
C GLY A 639 0.88 21.87 17.56
N PHE A 640 1.13 20.54 17.56
CA PHE A 640 0.65 19.64 16.52
C PHE A 640 -0.88 19.51 16.49
N TRP A 641 -1.54 19.45 17.65
CA TRP A 641 -2.99 19.28 17.71
C TRP A 641 -3.75 20.49 17.16
N ASP A 642 -3.33 21.70 17.55
CA ASP A 642 -3.95 22.94 17.09
C ASP A 642 -3.78 23.12 15.57
N GLU A 643 -2.57 22.84 15.06
CA GLU A 643 -2.31 22.91 13.63
C GLU A 643 -3.10 21.85 12.85
N THR A 644 -3.22 20.62 13.39
CA THR A 644 -4.03 19.55 12.78
C THR A 644 -5.50 19.96 12.62
N ILE A 645 -6.09 20.55 13.66
CA ILE A 645 -7.49 21.01 13.64
C ILE A 645 -7.65 22.13 12.59
N LYS A 646 -6.76 23.12 12.61
CA LYS A 646 -6.76 24.25 11.68
C LYS A 646 -6.58 23.81 10.23
N GLU A 647 -5.59 22.98 9.97
CA GLU A 647 -5.26 22.44 8.64
C GLU A 647 -6.44 21.66 8.07
N MET A 648 -6.98 20.71 8.83
CA MET A 648 -8.05 19.86 8.33
C MET A 648 -9.34 20.63 8.13
N LYS A 649 -9.66 21.58 9.02
CA LYS A 649 -10.81 22.47 8.82
C LYS A 649 -10.67 23.29 7.53
N ALA A 650 -9.49 23.86 7.27
CA ALA A 650 -9.24 24.59 6.02
C ALA A 650 -9.42 23.70 4.78
N LYS A 651 -9.08 22.40 4.85
CA LYS A 651 -9.31 21.43 3.77
C LYS A 651 -10.80 21.10 3.58
N VAL A 652 -11.57 21.00 4.67
CA VAL A 652 -13.04 20.89 4.61
C VAL A 652 -13.63 22.11 3.88
N ASP A 653 -13.28 23.30 4.35
CA ASP A 653 -13.80 24.57 3.81
C ASP A 653 -13.43 24.71 2.33
N ARG A 654 -12.18 24.36 1.96
CA ARG A 654 -11.70 24.38 0.57
C ARG A 654 -12.48 23.46 -0.35
N LEU A 655 -12.70 22.20 0.03
CA LEU A 655 -13.46 21.28 -0.81
C LEU A 655 -14.94 21.72 -0.88
N ASN A 656 -15.48 22.28 0.19
CA ASN A 656 -16.86 22.76 0.23
C ASN A 656 -17.15 23.89 -0.78
N GLU A 657 -16.16 24.72 -1.13
CA GLU A 657 -16.33 25.79 -2.15
C GLU A 657 -17.00 25.30 -3.44
N VAL A 658 -16.60 24.14 -3.98
CA VAL A 658 -17.21 23.63 -5.23
C VAL A 658 -18.66 23.17 -5.06
N PHE A 659 -19.01 22.67 -3.88
CA PHE A 659 -20.38 22.23 -3.61
C PHE A 659 -21.31 23.43 -3.41
N GLU A 660 -20.81 24.52 -2.83
CA GLU A 660 -21.51 25.81 -2.79
C GLU A 660 -21.71 26.39 -4.20
N GLU A 661 -20.67 26.39 -5.04
CA GLU A 661 -20.75 26.81 -6.45
C GLU A 661 -21.82 26.01 -7.24
N LEU A 662 -21.95 24.72 -6.94
CA LEU A 662 -22.90 23.80 -7.60
C LEU A 662 -24.27 23.74 -6.91
N ASN A 663 -24.47 24.50 -5.82
CA ASN A 663 -25.68 24.47 -5.01
C ASN A 663 -26.06 23.04 -4.54
N LEU A 664 -25.05 22.23 -4.21
CA LEU A 664 -25.20 20.89 -3.66
C LEU A 664 -25.09 20.95 -2.14
N PRO A 665 -26.14 20.55 -1.38
CA PRO A 665 -26.12 20.65 0.07
C PRO A 665 -25.04 19.80 0.73
N VAL A 666 -24.36 20.38 1.71
CA VAL A 666 -23.30 19.73 2.48
C VAL A 666 -23.69 19.59 3.95
N THR A 667 -23.41 18.44 4.54
CA THR A 667 -23.37 18.28 5.99
C THR A 667 -21.97 18.68 6.49
N TYR A 668 -21.86 19.83 7.13
CA TYR A 668 -20.61 20.29 7.71
C TYR A 668 -20.19 19.39 8.86
N PRO A 669 -19.02 18.75 8.80
CA PRO A 669 -18.53 17.91 9.88
C PRO A 669 -18.23 18.76 11.11
N GLU A 670 -18.50 18.22 12.28
CA GLU A 670 -18.08 18.74 13.57
C GLU A 670 -16.75 18.13 14.03
N GLY A 671 -16.27 17.09 13.34
CA GLY A 671 -14.94 16.52 13.50
C GLY A 671 -14.60 15.50 12.42
N GLY A 672 -13.40 14.94 12.51
CA GLY A 672 -12.85 14.05 11.50
C GLY A 672 -12.43 14.76 10.21
N TYR A 673 -12.34 14.02 9.12
CA TYR A 673 -11.92 14.53 7.80
C TYR A 673 -12.80 14.03 6.66
N PHE A 674 -14.01 13.60 6.99
CA PHE A 674 -15.01 13.21 6.00
C PHE A 674 -16.02 14.34 5.81
N LEU A 675 -16.47 14.50 4.58
CA LEU A 675 -17.49 15.46 4.17
C LEU A 675 -18.61 14.69 3.49
N LEU A 676 -19.84 14.87 3.97
CA LEU A 676 -21.03 14.24 3.39
C LEU A 676 -21.79 15.26 2.55
N VAL A 677 -22.06 14.92 1.29
CA VAL A 677 -22.70 15.82 0.32
C VAL A 677 -23.95 15.15 -0.21
N ASN A 678 -25.09 15.85 -0.16
CA ASN A 678 -26.32 15.38 -0.75
C ASN A 678 -26.34 15.71 -2.26
N MET A 679 -26.50 14.66 -3.06
CA MET A 679 -26.42 14.63 -4.52
C MET A 679 -27.80 14.38 -5.16
N ALA A 680 -28.91 14.59 -4.45
CA ALA A 680 -30.27 14.42 -5.00
C ALA A 680 -30.52 15.27 -6.26
N LYS A 681 -29.90 16.46 -6.34
CA LYS A 681 -29.98 17.37 -7.49
C LYS A 681 -29.24 16.86 -8.74
N VAL A 682 -28.28 15.93 -8.59
CA VAL A 682 -27.54 15.37 -9.72
C VAL A 682 -28.41 14.35 -10.46
N LYS A 683 -28.76 14.63 -11.71
CA LYS A 683 -29.55 13.72 -12.56
C LYS A 683 -28.62 12.80 -13.35
N LEU A 684 -28.68 11.51 -13.02
CA LEU A 684 -28.07 10.47 -13.82
C LEU A 684 -28.89 10.30 -15.12
N PRO A 685 -28.26 10.19 -16.31
CA PRO A 685 -28.99 9.90 -17.53
C PRO A 685 -29.81 8.61 -17.40
N GLU A 686 -31.05 8.58 -17.88
CA GLU A 686 -31.97 7.44 -17.70
C GLU A 686 -31.40 6.14 -18.26
N ASP A 687 -30.73 6.21 -19.41
CA ASP A 687 -30.10 5.07 -20.10
C ASP A 687 -28.60 4.92 -19.78
N TYR A 688 -28.11 5.45 -18.65
CA TYR A 688 -26.69 5.35 -18.32
C TYR A 688 -26.26 3.89 -18.10
N PRO A 689 -25.20 3.39 -18.77
CA PRO A 689 -24.83 1.99 -18.71
C PRO A 689 -24.11 1.66 -17.39
N PHE A 690 -24.86 1.16 -16.40
CA PHE A 690 -24.28 0.61 -15.18
C PHE A 690 -23.97 -0.89 -15.33
N PRO A 691 -22.82 -1.37 -14.85
CA PRO A 691 -22.57 -2.81 -14.80
C PRO A 691 -23.57 -3.48 -13.85
N PRO A 692 -23.95 -4.77 -14.06
CA PRO A 692 -25.01 -5.43 -13.29
C PRO A 692 -24.85 -5.38 -11.76
N HIS A 693 -23.59 -5.43 -11.29
CA HIS A 693 -23.26 -5.40 -9.87
C HIS A 693 -23.42 -4.00 -9.23
N VAL A 694 -23.52 -2.94 -10.03
CA VAL A 694 -23.84 -1.56 -9.59
C VAL A 694 -25.32 -1.23 -9.84
N ALA A 695 -25.88 -1.67 -10.97
CA ALA A 695 -27.26 -1.40 -11.34
C ALA A 695 -28.29 -1.87 -10.29
N SER A 696 -27.97 -2.96 -9.59
CA SER A 696 -28.78 -3.58 -8.53
C SER A 696 -28.59 -2.96 -7.13
N ARG A 697 -27.73 -1.95 -6.99
CA ARG A 697 -27.43 -1.27 -5.72
C ARG A 697 -28.22 0.05 -5.57
N PRO A 698 -28.28 0.63 -4.35
CA PRO A 698 -28.91 1.93 -4.11
C PRO A 698 -28.32 3.06 -4.98
N ARG A 699 -28.99 4.21 -5.01
CA ARG A 699 -28.69 5.31 -5.93
C ARG A 699 -27.27 5.86 -5.76
N ASP A 700 -26.76 5.98 -4.55
CA ASP A 700 -25.41 6.45 -4.24
C ASP A 700 -24.30 5.58 -4.84
N PHE A 701 -24.50 4.27 -4.97
CA PHE A 701 -23.56 3.39 -5.70
C PHE A 701 -23.48 3.75 -7.18
N LYS A 702 -24.63 4.08 -7.79
CA LYS A 702 -24.71 4.52 -9.19
C LYS A 702 -24.06 5.91 -9.35
N LEU A 703 -24.29 6.81 -8.40
CA LEU A 703 -23.61 8.10 -8.34
C LEU A 703 -22.09 7.94 -8.21
N ALA A 704 -21.60 7.10 -7.30
CA ALA A 704 -20.17 6.88 -7.11
C ALA A 704 -19.51 6.32 -8.37
N TRP A 705 -20.17 5.36 -9.04
CA TRP A 705 -19.73 4.87 -10.35
C TRP A 705 -19.69 5.99 -11.38
N PHE A 706 -20.76 6.77 -11.50
CA PHE A 706 -20.87 7.88 -12.45
C PHE A 706 -19.81 8.96 -12.22
N LEU A 707 -19.55 9.35 -10.96
CA LEU A 707 -18.48 10.28 -10.60
C LEU A 707 -17.11 9.78 -11.06
N ILE A 708 -16.86 8.47 -10.95
CA ILE A 708 -15.58 7.89 -11.38
C ILE A 708 -15.45 7.88 -12.91
N GLN A 709 -16.51 7.49 -13.62
CA GLN A 709 -16.47 7.31 -15.08
C GLN A 709 -16.58 8.62 -15.85
N GLU A 710 -17.42 9.56 -15.40
CA GLU A 710 -17.73 10.80 -16.12
C GLU A 710 -16.98 12.03 -15.60
N ILE A 711 -16.67 12.03 -14.30
CA ILE A 711 -16.05 13.17 -13.62
C ILE A 711 -14.59 12.87 -13.26
N GLY A 712 -14.19 11.60 -13.15
CA GLY A 712 -12.85 11.19 -12.75
C GLY A 712 -12.55 11.41 -11.27
N VAL A 713 -13.57 11.41 -10.41
CA VAL A 713 -13.43 11.59 -8.96
C VAL A 713 -14.00 10.37 -8.25
N ALA A 714 -13.19 9.70 -7.43
CA ALA A 714 -13.66 8.59 -6.60
C ALA A 714 -14.12 9.09 -5.22
N ALA A 715 -15.30 8.64 -4.82
CA ALA A 715 -15.93 8.92 -3.53
C ALA A 715 -16.67 7.66 -3.06
N ILE A 716 -17.14 7.63 -1.81
CA ILE A 716 -17.74 6.42 -1.23
C ILE A 716 -19.27 6.56 -1.07
N PRO A 717 -20.06 5.57 -1.54
CA PRO A 717 -21.50 5.49 -1.28
C PRO A 717 -21.77 5.11 0.20
N PRO A 718 -22.40 5.97 1.00
CA PRO A 718 -22.64 5.71 2.41
C PRO A 718 -23.60 4.55 2.68
N THR A 719 -24.45 4.13 1.74
CA THR A 719 -25.39 3.02 1.95
C THR A 719 -24.70 1.67 2.14
N GLU A 720 -23.39 1.54 1.87
CA GLU A 720 -22.60 0.39 2.32
C GLU A 720 -22.57 0.27 3.86
N PHE A 721 -22.68 1.40 4.54
CA PHE A 721 -22.67 1.53 6.00
C PHE A 721 -24.09 1.45 6.59
N TYR A 722 -25.07 0.99 5.81
CA TYR A 722 -26.45 0.79 6.20
C TYR A 722 -26.91 -0.63 5.87
N THR A 723 -27.90 -1.09 6.61
CA THR A 723 -28.75 -2.22 6.24
C THR A 723 -29.60 -1.87 5.01
N PRO A 724 -30.02 -2.88 4.22
CA PRO A 724 -30.86 -2.64 3.05
C PRO A 724 -32.17 -1.89 3.35
N ASN A 725 -32.76 -2.08 4.53
CA ASN A 725 -34.01 -1.44 4.91
C ASN A 725 -33.83 0.06 5.17
N ASN A 726 -32.68 0.46 5.70
CA ASN A 726 -32.40 1.85 6.07
C ASN A 726 -31.55 2.60 5.04
N ALA A 727 -31.12 1.93 3.96
CA ALA A 727 -30.32 2.53 2.89
C ALA A 727 -30.95 3.78 2.26
N HIS A 728 -32.29 3.86 2.21
CA HIS A 728 -33.02 5.02 1.70
C HIS A 728 -32.71 6.33 2.44
N LEU A 729 -32.24 6.27 3.69
CA LEU A 729 -31.85 7.45 4.47
C LEU A 729 -30.59 8.14 3.90
N ALA A 730 -29.75 7.41 3.17
CA ALA A 730 -28.46 7.89 2.71
C ALA A 730 -28.20 7.69 1.20
N GLU A 731 -29.16 7.18 0.43
CA GLU A 731 -28.98 6.84 -0.99
C GLU A 731 -28.75 8.05 -1.90
N ASP A 732 -29.00 9.26 -1.39
CA ASP A 732 -28.67 10.52 -2.05
C ASP A 732 -27.36 11.14 -1.59
N TYR A 733 -26.68 10.59 -0.59
CA TYR A 733 -25.44 11.14 -0.05
C TYR A 733 -24.20 10.50 -0.66
N ILE A 734 -23.12 11.25 -0.73
CA ILE A 734 -21.78 10.76 -1.11
C ILE A 734 -20.76 11.25 -0.08
N ARG A 735 -19.86 10.35 0.35
CA ARG A 735 -18.77 10.65 1.28
C ARG A 735 -17.47 10.96 0.55
N PHE A 736 -16.90 12.12 0.85
CA PHE A 736 -15.56 12.55 0.42
C PHE A 736 -14.61 12.60 1.63
N ALA A 737 -13.32 12.31 1.40
CA ALA A 737 -12.25 12.43 2.38
C ALA A 737 -11.33 13.60 2.01
N VAL A 738 -11.21 14.59 2.89
CA VAL A 738 -10.45 15.82 2.64
C VAL A 738 -8.99 15.75 3.08
N CYS A 739 -8.57 14.64 3.71
CA CYS A 739 -7.20 14.40 4.17
C CYS A 739 -6.23 14.11 3.01
N LYS A 740 -6.15 15.03 2.04
CA LYS A 740 -5.32 14.99 0.84
C LYS A 740 -4.47 16.26 0.73
N ASN A 741 -3.48 16.24 -0.17
CA ASN A 741 -2.74 17.45 -0.50
C ASN A 741 -3.68 18.49 -1.14
N ASP A 742 -3.40 19.76 -0.91
CA ASP A 742 -4.23 20.87 -1.38
C ASP A 742 -4.41 20.86 -2.90
N ASP A 743 -3.37 20.53 -3.66
CA ASP A 743 -3.41 20.41 -5.11
C ASP A 743 -4.36 19.29 -5.60
N ILE A 744 -4.50 18.21 -4.82
CA ILE A 744 -5.47 17.14 -5.10
C ILE A 744 -6.89 17.62 -4.84
N LEU A 745 -7.11 18.43 -3.79
CA LEU A 745 -8.42 19.04 -3.52
C LEU A 745 -8.80 20.05 -4.61
N GLU A 746 -7.87 20.88 -5.08
CA GLU A 746 -8.12 21.80 -6.20
C GLU A 746 -8.43 21.05 -7.49
N GLN A 747 -7.71 19.97 -7.80
CA GLN A 747 -8.02 19.10 -8.94
C GLN A 747 -9.40 18.45 -8.79
N ALA A 748 -9.79 18.05 -7.57
CA ALA A 748 -11.11 17.51 -7.32
C ALA A 748 -12.20 18.55 -7.58
N LYS A 749 -12.02 19.79 -7.09
CA LYS A 749 -12.95 20.90 -7.33
C LYS A 749 -13.14 21.14 -8.83
N GLU A 750 -12.04 21.26 -9.57
CA GLU A 750 -12.11 21.50 -11.01
C GLU A 750 -12.89 20.40 -11.76
N ARG A 751 -12.65 19.14 -11.41
CA ARG A 751 -13.42 18.02 -11.98
C ARG A 751 -14.88 18.06 -11.57
N LEU A 752 -15.15 18.27 -10.28
CA LEU A 752 -16.50 18.29 -9.72
C LEU A 752 -17.38 19.39 -10.34
N ARG A 753 -16.82 20.52 -10.79
CA ARG A 753 -17.55 21.52 -11.59
C ARG A 753 -18.20 20.93 -12.85
N GLY A 754 -17.64 19.85 -13.38
CA GLY A 754 -18.21 19.06 -14.46
C GLY A 754 -19.59 18.45 -14.13
N LEU A 755 -20.02 18.43 -12.87
CA LEU A 755 -21.39 18.06 -12.47
C LEU A 755 -22.44 19.09 -12.87
N LYS A 756 -22.06 20.35 -13.16
CA LYS A 756 -23.01 21.42 -13.49
C LYS A 756 -23.96 21.06 -14.65
N LYS A 757 -23.48 20.30 -15.64
CA LYS A 757 -24.30 19.83 -16.78
C LYS A 757 -25.36 18.78 -16.40
N TYR A 758 -25.26 18.20 -15.21
CA TYR A 758 -26.14 17.16 -14.68
C TYR A 758 -27.01 17.68 -13.52
N ILE A 759 -26.94 18.98 -13.20
CA ILE A 759 -27.75 19.64 -12.18
C ILE A 759 -28.69 20.57 -12.94
N GLN A 760 -30.01 20.38 -12.79
CA GLN A 760 -31.00 21.31 -13.34
C GLN A 760 -31.11 22.54 -12.42
N GLU A 761 -31.30 23.73 -13.02
CA GLU A 761 -31.51 25.00 -12.30
C GLU A 761 -32.72 24.96 -11.37
#